data_AF-A0A662PUQ1-F1
#
_entry.id   AF-A0A662PUQ1-F1
#
_cell.length_a   1.000
_cell.length_b   1.000
_cell.length_c   1.000
_cell.angle_alpha   90.00
_cell.angle_beta   90.00
_cell.angle_gamma   90.00
#
_symmetry.space_group_name_H-M   'P 1'
#
loop_
_entity.id
_entity.type
_entity.pdbx_description
1 polymer ?
#
loop_
_entity_poly.entity_id
_entity_poly.type
_entity_poly.pdbx_seq_one_letter_code
_entity_poly.pdbx_strand_id
1 'polypeptide(L)'
;LGLNHVNIYLLGDPVDYPWGFYAYPPAWLYWLIITTLVNKLYPNLNLHVFLIKLPIIISDIFAGILVYRIAVKLGFDEKRSLLVMGIWLFNPITYFISTIWGMFDSIAVLFMLISMKYILDEKYIRSAIAAGMGIAVKILPALILLPTLAHLLKSGKLDLRNFILKIVLPVAAVFLTISTPFLTTPIEYFNALFHHTKSVGGFTYWIAVSTLVNLSSFWYIPFIAFLIITIYIYRKIGIGLDNDRYIDACASTVAVFLATSPKVNIQYTLTLIPLLLLSKSFWAEKHFKRNFILLISSAVLWFASSCTILYGYDLNYLGRLYIMESYELRPEYIINILSGMFGGTRFVALSMDFANFKKLDLVILNKWNIILTAAIVAFGLLCILPTPSGVKLHNAPIRVGIPESADSAFIPDNDGSVSQFLKHYNVNYVVLSFSPDFVNTYQDYEPERDVTRYMRFKTAAGRWRYRDVKWLIDELHSRGVKVLLGIYLRKEKIKYHYGVHGFAVDWVKDHPEILGSRDVLLFNSTVNVNGRHILYADYFSMRMKSIVRDFGFDGVYLMDWNDWKIKGDKISYILPLLKRLKSFGSSEIFVEGVDSTNDVNSTLILMKNADYVVLKTAPWVNRIYYVRTDDVSMDSYRRYLSQVLENLSEDERGHLLYGVYVFDYVDGWFTPAFELQREVDALYRVGVRGGYVIYYSSRYVPYKITIGG
;
A
#
# COMPACT_ATOMS: atom_id res chain seq x y z
N LEU A 1 -3.58 -29.35 15.55
CA LEU A 1 -3.23 -28.18 14.72
C LEU A 1 -2.02 -28.55 13.88
N GLY A 2 -2.27 -29.15 12.71
CA GLY A 2 -1.20 -29.48 11.78
C GLY A 2 -0.69 -28.18 11.14
N LEU A 3 0.49 -27.72 11.54
CA LEU A 3 1.31 -26.81 10.74
C LEU A 3 1.63 -27.41 9.35
N ASN A 4 1.33 -28.69 9.14
CA ASN A 4 1.59 -29.43 7.90
C ASN A 4 0.63 -29.13 6.75
N HIS A 5 -0.49 -28.43 6.96
CA HIS A 5 -1.49 -28.21 5.89
C HIS A 5 -1.83 -26.74 5.59
N VAL A 6 -1.44 -25.79 6.45
CA VAL A 6 -1.66 -24.35 6.18
C VAL A 6 -0.41 -23.58 6.59
N ASN A 7 0.45 -23.29 5.61
CA ASN A 7 1.57 -22.36 5.78
C ASN A 7 1.04 -20.94 5.59
N ILE A 8 1.05 -20.13 6.66
CA ILE A 8 0.53 -18.76 6.64
C ILE A 8 1.24 -17.86 5.61
N TYR A 9 2.48 -18.16 5.26
CA TYR A 9 3.25 -17.42 4.24
C TYR A 9 2.95 -17.89 2.80
N LEU A 10 2.24 -19.02 2.63
CA LEU A 10 1.73 -19.49 1.34
C LEU A 10 0.31 -19.05 1.04
N LEU A 11 -0.35 -18.36 1.99
CA LEU A 11 -1.68 -17.79 1.76
C LEU A 11 -1.55 -16.65 0.74
N GLY A 12 -1.60 -17.01 -0.54
CA GLY A 12 -1.53 -16.11 -1.69
C GLY A 12 -2.89 -15.52 -2.11
N ASP A 13 -3.98 -15.97 -1.48
CA ASP A 13 -5.32 -15.42 -1.66
C ASP A 13 -5.96 -15.19 -0.28
N PRO A 14 -5.92 -13.97 0.25
CA PRO A 14 -6.16 -13.75 1.67
C PRO A 14 -7.59 -13.28 1.88
N VAL A 15 -8.58 -14.05 1.45
CA VAL A 15 -9.99 -13.71 1.71
C VAL A 15 -10.30 -13.65 3.22
N ASP A 16 -9.39 -14.16 4.08
CA ASP A 16 -9.61 -14.32 5.53
C ASP A 16 -8.64 -13.49 6.42
N TYR A 17 -7.83 -12.55 5.90
CA TYR A 17 -6.91 -11.74 6.72
C TYR A 17 -6.94 -10.23 6.37
N PRO A 18 -7.34 -9.31 7.29
CA PRO A 18 -7.63 -7.90 6.97
C PRO A 18 -6.41 -7.06 6.53
N TRP A 19 -5.19 -7.58 6.68
CA TRP A 19 -3.97 -6.96 6.13
C TRP A 19 -3.38 -7.74 4.95
N GLY A 20 -4.06 -8.80 4.49
CA GLY A 20 -3.68 -9.63 3.35
C GLY A 20 -2.53 -10.62 3.56
N PHE A 21 -1.69 -10.46 4.60
CA PHE A 21 -0.52 -11.33 4.81
C PHE A 21 0.10 -11.18 6.22
N TYR A 22 0.72 -12.25 6.73
CA TYR A 22 1.62 -12.18 7.90
C TYR A 22 3.07 -11.94 7.41
N ALA A 23 3.61 -10.75 7.66
CA ALA A 23 4.96 -10.32 7.20
C ALA A 23 5.99 -10.21 8.33
N TYR A 24 5.77 -10.91 9.44
CA TYR A 24 6.72 -10.96 10.55
C TYR A 24 7.34 -12.35 10.62
N PRO A 25 8.53 -12.51 11.23
CA PRO A 25 9.02 -13.83 11.53
C PRO A 25 8.15 -14.52 12.62
N PRO A 26 8.24 -15.85 12.76
CA PRO A 26 7.17 -16.63 13.39
C PRO A 26 7.17 -16.63 14.92
N ALA A 27 8.14 -16.01 15.59
CA ALA A 27 8.17 -16.02 17.06
C ALA A 27 6.90 -15.41 17.67
N TRP A 28 6.41 -14.31 17.11
CA TRP A 28 5.16 -13.69 17.56
C TRP A 28 3.93 -14.55 17.21
N LEU A 29 3.90 -15.16 16.03
CA LEU A 29 2.85 -16.08 15.61
C LEU A 29 2.67 -17.24 16.60
N TYR A 30 3.76 -17.82 17.10
CA TYR A 30 3.68 -18.89 18.09
C TYR A 30 2.99 -18.44 19.39
N TRP A 31 3.24 -17.22 19.84
CA TRP A 31 2.53 -16.66 20.99
C TRP A 31 1.03 -16.47 20.70
N LEU A 32 0.68 -15.91 19.54
CA LEU A 32 -0.72 -15.74 19.13
C LEU A 32 -1.47 -17.09 19.07
N ILE A 33 -0.82 -18.15 18.59
CA ILE A 33 -1.38 -19.51 18.58
C ILE A 33 -1.66 -19.98 20.01
N ILE A 34 -0.72 -19.80 20.94
CA ILE A 34 -0.88 -20.19 22.35
C ILE A 34 -2.06 -19.43 22.98
N THR A 35 -2.14 -18.12 22.82
CA THR A 35 -3.24 -17.32 23.39
C THR A 35 -4.61 -17.71 22.79
N THR A 36 -4.64 -18.08 21.51
CA THR A 36 -5.85 -18.56 20.82
C THR A 36 -6.28 -19.92 21.36
N LEU A 37 -5.31 -20.82 21.61
CA LEU A 37 -5.57 -22.12 22.24
C LEU A 37 -6.15 -21.96 23.64
N VAL A 38 -5.59 -21.06 24.45
CA VAL A 38 -6.12 -20.75 25.79
C VAL A 38 -7.54 -20.20 25.70
N ASN A 39 -7.82 -19.29 24.76
CA ASN A 39 -9.17 -18.75 24.57
C ASN A 39 -10.18 -19.79 24.08
N LYS A 40 -9.75 -20.81 23.32
CA LYS A 40 -10.63 -21.95 22.97
C LYS A 40 -11.00 -22.80 24.17
N LEU A 41 -10.11 -22.95 25.15
CA LEU A 41 -10.35 -23.68 26.39
C LEU A 41 -11.17 -22.85 27.39
N TYR A 42 -10.91 -21.55 27.46
CA TYR A 42 -11.57 -20.60 28.35
C TYR A 42 -12.01 -19.35 27.57
N PRO A 43 -13.17 -19.39 26.90
CA PRO A 43 -13.64 -18.28 26.07
C PRO A 43 -13.91 -17.02 26.88
N ASN A 44 -12.97 -16.07 26.83
CA ASN A 44 -13.09 -14.78 27.50
C ASN A 44 -12.26 -13.73 26.75
N LEU A 45 -12.95 -12.78 26.13
CA LEU A 45 -12.32 -11.76 25.29
C LEU A 45 -11.29 -10.92 26.06
N ASN A 46 -11.62 -10.49 27.28
CA ASN A 46 -10.72 -9.65 28.09
C ASN A 46 -9.45 -10.41 28.46
N LEU A 47 -9.57 -11.67 28.86
CA LEU A 47 -8.43 -12.52 29.15
C LEU A 47 -7.58 -12.76 27.90
N HIS A 48 -8.22 -13.03 26.76
CA HIS A 48 -7.51 -13.23 25.49
C HIS A 48 -6.71 -11.99 25.08
N VAL A 49 -7.33 -10.80 25.12
CA VAL A 49 -6.66 -9.52 24.84
C VAL A 49 -5.54 -9.25 25.84
N PHE A 50 -5.75 -9.52 27.13
CA PHE A 50 -4.73 -9.37 28.16
C PHE A 50 -3.51 -10.27 27.89
N LEU A 51 -3.74 -11.56 27.58
CA LEU A 51 -2.67 -12.51 27.27
C LEU A 51 -1.89 -12.12 26.02
N ILE A 52 -2.53 -11.54 25.01
CA ILE A 52 -1.84 -10.99 23.83
C ILE A 52 -0.91 -9.85 24.27
N LYS A 53 -1.37 -8.91 25.10
CA LYS A 53 -0.59 -7.73 25.52
C LYS A 53 0.47 -8.02 26.58
N LEU A 54 0.29 -9.08 27.37
CA LEU A 54 1.14 -9.42 28.52
C LEU A 54 2.66 -9.46 28.21
N PRO A 55 3.16 -10.20 27.21
CA PRO A 55 4.60 -10.20 26.91
C PRO A 55 5.13 -8.84 26.42
N ILE A 56 4.27 -8.02 25.83
CA ILE A 56 4.64 -6.67 25.37
C ILE A 56 4.89 -5.78 26.60
N ILE A 57 3.96 -5.78 27.56
CA ILE A 57 4.05 -5.02 28.80
C ILE A 57 5.26 -5.46 29.64
N ILE A 58 5.47 -6.77 29.79
CA ILE A 58 6.66 -7.30 30.50
C ILE A 58 7.94 -6.83 29.81
N SER A 59 7.97 -6.81 28.47
CA SER A 59 9.14 -6.39 27.72
C SER A 59 9.47 -4.92 27.92
N ASP A 60 8.48 -4.03 28.05
CA ASP A 60 8.72 -2.62 28.38
C ASP A 60 9.36 -2.44 29.75
N ILE A 61 8.87 -3.15 30.76
CA ILE A 61 9.40 -3.10 32.13
C ILE A 61 10.85 -3.57 32.15
N PHE A 62 11.14 -4.73 31.55
CA PHE A 62 12.50 -5.25 31.49
C PHE A 62 13.42 -4.42 30.61
N ALA A 63 12.92 -3.83 29.51
CA ALA A 63 13.68 -2.87 28.73
C ALA A 63 14.05 -1.66 29.58
N GLY A 64 13.12 -1.07 30.35
CA GLY A 64 13.40 0.04 31.26
C GLY A 64 14.51 -0.27 32.27
N ILE A 65 14.41 -1.43 32.95
CA ILE A 65 15.44 -1.91 33.88
C ILE A 65 16.78 -2.11 33.17
N LEU A 66 16.77 -2.65 31.95
CA LEU A 66 17.98 -2.95 31.21
C LEU A 66 18.68 -1.68 30.71
N VAL A 67 17.93 -0.69 30.21
CA VAL A 67 18.49 0.60 29.80
C VAL A 67 19.11 1.31 31.02
N TYR A 68 18.48 1.27 32.20
CA TYR A 68 19.10 1.75 33.45
C TYR A 68 20.47 1.09 33.69
N ARG A 69 20.53 -0.25 33.64
CA ARG A 69 21.77 -1.00 33.87
C ARG A 69 22.86 -0.70 32.84
N ILE A 70 22.47 -0.53 31.58
CA ILE A 70 23.42 -0.15 30.51
C ILE A 70 23.92 1.29 30.75
N ALA A 71 23.05 2.23 31.13
CA ALA A 71 23.42 3.61 31.43
C ALA A 71 24.47 3.68 32.55
N VAL A 72 24.24 2.96 33.67
CA VAL A 72 25.22 2.85 34.77
C VAL A 72 26.56 2.31 34.26
N LYS A 73 26.53 1.25 33.43
CA LYS A 73 27.75 0.66 32.84
C LYS A 73 28.49 1.63 31.90
N LEU A 74 27.79 2.55 31.25
CA LEU A 74 28.36 3.61 30.41
C LEU A 74 28.87 4.82 31.23
N GLY A 75 28.79 4.75 32.55
CA GLY A 75 29.29 5.77 33.47
C GLY A 75 28.31 6.91 33.73
N PHE A 76 27.01 6.69 33.54
CA PHE A 76 26.00 7.68 33.92
C PHE A 76 25.81 7.64 35.44
N ASP A 77 25.62 8.80 36.06
CA ASP A 77 25.24 8.88 37.47
C ASP A 77 23.85 8.26 37.72
N GLU A 78 23.54 7.98 38.99
CA GLU A 78 22.28 7.34 39.39
C GLU A 78 21.06 8.13 38.91
N LYS A 79 21.08 9.46 39.07
CA LYS A 79 19.97 10.34 38.69
C LYS A 79 19.70 10.27 37.18
N ARG A 80 20.75 10.31 36.37
CA ARG A 80 20.64 10.19 34.90
C ARG A 80 20.19 8.80 34.50
N SER A 81 20.69 7.76 35.13
CA SER A 81 20.30 6.38 34.84
C SER A 81 18.81 6.15 35.15
N LEU A 82 18.32 6.66 36.29
CA LEU A 82 16.89 6.65 36.64
C LEU A 82 16.06 7.49 35.66
N LEU A 83 16.56 8.65 35.24
CA LEU A 83 15.89 9.49 34.25
C LEU A 83 15.76 8.78 32.90
N VAL A 84 16.79 8.07 32.45
CA VAL A 84 16.73 7.27 31.22
C VAL A 84 15.65 6.19 31.30
N MET A 85 15.58 5.45 32.41
CA MET A 85 14.53 4.45 32.63
C MET A 85 13.15 5.07 32.70
N GLY A 86 13.00 6.18 33.44
CA GLY A 86 11.74 6.91 33.56
C GLY A 86 11.25 7.43 32.21
N ILE A 87 12.14 8.02 31.40
CA ILE A 87 11.77 8.46 30.05
C ILE A 87 11.32 7.27 29.21
N TRP A 88 12.00 6.12 29.23
CA TRP A 88 11.55 4.95 28.46
C TRP A 88 10.14 4.48 28.87
N LEU A 89 9.91 4.27 30.17
CA LEU A 89 8.67 3.69 30.70
C LEU A 89 7.47 4.63 30.58
N PHE A 90 7.68 5.93 30.74
CA PHE A 90 6.62 6.94 30.75
C PHE A 90 6.56 7.79 29.47
N ASN A 91 7.34 7.43 28.43
CA ASN A 91 7.22 8.06 27.13
C ASN A 91 5.85 7.72 26.52
N PRO A 92 5.06 8.74 26.07
CA PRO A 92 3.78 8.51 25.39
C PRO A 92 3.85 7.53 24.22
N ILE A 93 4.98 7.51 23.49
CA ILE A 93 5.19 6.56 22.38
C ILE A 93 5.19 5.12 22.89
N THR A 94 6.08 4.80 23.84
CA THR A 94 6.19 3.46 24.46
C THR A 94 4.86 3.02 25.04
N TYR A 95 4.26 3.87 25.86
CA TYR A 95 3.03 3.53 26.56
C TYR A 95 1.86 3.26 25.59
N PHE A 96 1.67 4.12 24.60
CA PHE A 96 0.56 3.99 23.64
C PHE A 96 0.74 2.78 22.72
N ILE A 97 1.92 2.58 22.14
CA ILE A 97 2.16 1.49 21.19
C ILE A 97 1.98 0.12 21.86
N SER A 98 2.53 -0.04 23.07
CA SER A 98 2.46 -1.32 23.77
C SER A 98 1.10 -1.57 24.40
N THR A 99 0.64 -0.65 25.26
CA THR A 99 -0.50 -0.91 26.16
C THR A 99 -1.83 -0.62 25.48
N ILE A 100 -1.92 0.46 24.72
CA ILE A 100 -3.17 0.87 24.06
C ILE A 100 -3.32 0.11 22.74
N TRP A 101 -2.35 0.28 21.83
CA TRP A 101 -2.40 -0.29 20.49
C TRP A 101 -2.11 -1.80 20.46
N GLY A 102 -1.19 -2.31 21.29
CA GLY A 102 -0.86 -3.75 21.33
C GLY A 102 0.16 -4.20 20.29
N MET A 103 1.00 -3.28 19.78
CA MET A 103 2.09 -3.62 18.87
C MET A 103 3.30 -4.15 19.65
N PHE A 104 3.86 -5.27 19.20
CA PHE A 104 4.84 -6.07 19.94
C PHE A 104 6.31 -5.64 19.74
N ASP A 105 6.57 -4.44 19.23
CA ASP A 105 7.91 -3.90 18.96
C ASP A 105 8.82 -3.93 20.21
N SER A 106 8.27 -3.70 21.40
CA SER A 106 9.01 -3.72 22.66
C SER A 106 9.69 -5.05 22.98
N ILE A 107 9.14 -6.17 22.53
CA ILE A 107 9.77 -7.49 22.68
C ILE A 107 11.09 -7.53 21.87
N ALA A 108 11.06 -7.04 20.64
CA ALA A 108 12.22 -6.97 19.78
C ALA A 108 13.27 -5.98 20.33
N VAL A 109 12.83 -4.85 20.89
CA VAL A 109 13.69 -3.86 21.56
C VAL A 109 14.37 -4.44 22.81
N LEU A 110 13.65 -5.20 23.64
CA LEU A 110 14.24 -5.87 24.80
C LEU A 110 15.41 -6.78 24.38
N PHE A 111 15.20 -7.64 23.38
CA PHE A 111 16.25 -8.54 22.88
C PHE A 111 17.41 -7.79 22.22
N MET A 112 17.15 -6.68 21.52
CA MET A 112 18.18 -5.77 21.02
C MET A 112 19.06 -5.24 22.15
N LEU A 113 18.45 -4.75 23.24
CA LEU A 113 19.16 -4.24 24.41
C LEU A 113 19.96 -5.33 25.13
N ILE A 114 19.40 -6.55 25.24
CA ILE A 114 20.14 -7.71 25.82
C ILE A 114 21.36 -8.01 24.96
N SER A 115 21.22 -7.99 23.63
CA SER A 115 22.33 -8.20 22.71
C SER A 115 23.42 -7.15 22.91
N MET A 116 23.05 -5.86 22.92
CA MET A 116 23.99 -4.76 23.15
C MET A 116 24.70 -4.87 24.49
N LYS A 117 23.97 -5.19 25.56
CA LYS A 117 24.54 -5.41 26.89
C LYS A 117 25.57 -6.52 26.88
N TYR A 118 25.35 -7.60 26.12
CA TYR A 118 26.33 -8.66 25.95
C TYR A 118 27.52 -8.29 25.05
N ILE A 119 27.35 -7.42 24.05
CA ILE A 119 28.49 -6.83 23.31
C ILE A 119 29.38 -6.02 24.26
N LEU A 120 28.78 -5.20 25.13
CA LEU A 120 29.51 -4.41 26.13
C LEU A 120 30.15 -5.28 27.23
N ASP A 121 29.65 -6.49 27.44
CA ASP A 121 30.25 -7.51 28.31
C ASP A 121 31.25 -8.42 27.55
N GLU A 122 31.47 -8.19 26.26
CA GLU A 122 32.31 -9.01 25.36
C GLU A 122 31.89 -10.50 25.28
N LYS A 123 30.61 -10.78 25.56
CA LYS A 123 29.98 -12.10 25.50
C LYS A 123 29.30 -12.30 24.14
N TYR A 124 30.09 -12.37 23.07
CA TYR A 124 29.61 -12.31 21.68
C TYR A 124 28.55 -13.36 21.31
N ILE A 125 28.72 -14.63 21.70
CA ILE A 125 27.73 -15.67 21.39
C ILE A 125 26.40 -15.42 22.10
N ARG A 126 26.43 -14.94 23.35
CA ARG A 126 25.20 -14.60 24.10
C ARG A 126 24.50 -13.39 23.48
N SER A 127 25.28 -12.41 23.02
CA SER A 127 24.77 -11.30 22.22
C SER A 127 24.10 -11.79 20.95
N ALA A 128 24.76 -12.69 20.21
CA ALA A 128 24.26 -13.25 18.97
C ALA A 128 22.95 -14.03 19.14
N ILE A 129 22.83 -14.82 20.21
CA ILE A 129 21.58 -15.52 20.56
C ILE A 129 20.46 -14.51 20.81
N ALA A 130 20.71 -13.47 21.62
CA ALA A 130 19.70 -12.44 21.89
C ALA A 130 19.30 -11.67 20.62
N ALA A 131 20.27 -11.31 19.76
CA ALA A 131 19.98 -10.69 18.48
C ALA A 131 19.14 -11.60 17.57
N GLY A 132 19.46 -12.89 17.48
CA GLY A 132 18.67 -13.87 16.73
C GLY A 132 17.22 -13.95 17.22
N MET A 133 17.00 -13.96 18.54
CA MET A 133 15.64 -13.92 19.13
C MET A 133 14.90 -12.64 18.76
N GLY A 134 15.53 -11.47 18.89
CA GLY A 134 14.93 -10.19 18.53
C GLY A 134 14.55 -10.11 17.06
N ILE A 135 15.44 -10.56 16.16
CA ILE A 135 15.22 -10.61 14.71
C ILE A 135 14.08 -11.59 14.38
N ALA A 136 13.96 -12.70 15.10
CA ALA A 136 12.88 -13.67 14.92
C ALA A 136 11.51 -13.20 15.43
N VAL A 137 11.48 -12.14 16.25
CA VAL A 137 10.24 -11.40 16.58
C VAL A 137 9.94 -10.37 15.50
N LYS A 138 10.92 -9.53 15.15
CA LYS A 138 10.78 -8.49 14.13
C LYS A 138 12.14 -8.20 13.52
N ILE A 139 12.23 -7.97 12.22
CA ILE A 139 13.53 -7.86 11.52
C ILE A 139 14.33 -6.59 11.87
N LEU A 140 13.70 -5.54 12.40
CA LEU A 140 14.32 -4.21 12.59
C LEU A 140 15.59 -4.19 13.47
N PRO A 141 15.71 -4.96 14.57
CA PRO A 141 16.95 -5.09 15.34
C PRO A 141 18.15 -5.61 14.54
N ALA A 142 17.97 -6.21 13.36
CA ALA A 142 19.10 -6.60 12.51
C ALA A 142 20.00 -5.39 12.14
N LEU A 143 19.44 -4.18 12.14
CA LEU A 143 20.19 -2.94 11.87
C LEU A 143 21.39 -2.75 12.81
N ILE A 144 21.31 -3.20 14.07
CA ILE A 144 22.43 -3.04 15.03
C ILE A 144 23.59 -3.99 14.76
N LEU A 145 23.45 -4.99 13.87
CA LEU A 145 24.58 -5.84 13.46
C LEU A 145 25.62 -5.07 12.66
N LEU A 146 25.20 -4.05 11.88
CA LEU A 146 26.10 -3.22 11.10
C LEU A 146 27.06 -2.37 11.96
N PRO A 147 26.61 -1.57 12.94
CA PRO A 147 27.51 -0.85 13.85
C PRO A 147 28.30 -1.81 14.75
N THR A 148 27.75 -2.99 15.09
CA THR A 148 28.47 -4.01 15.86
C THR A 148 29.66 -4.57 15.07
N LEU A 149 29.46 -4.91 13.79
CA LEU A 149 30.54 -5.31 12.88
C LEU A 149 31.63 -4.24 12.82
N ALA A 150 31.25 -3.01 12.52
CA ALA A 150 32.21 -1.91 12.37
C ALA A 150 32.95 -1.60 13.68
N HIS A 151 32.28 -1.64 14.83
CA HIS A 151 32.90 -1.45 16.14
C HIS A 151 33.91 -2.56 16.48
N LEU A 152 33.51 -3.83 16.35
CA LEU A 152 34.36 -4.95 16.75
C LEU A 152 35.59 -5.12 15.85
N LEU A 153 35.45 -4.87 14.55
CA LEU A 153 36.58 -4.86 13.61
C LEU A 153 37.54 -3.70 13.88
N LYS A 154 37.03 -2.46 14.01
CA LYS A 154 37.88 -1.29 14.20
C LYS A 154 38.53 -1.20 15.57
N SER A 155 37.89 -1.74 16.60
CA SER A 155 38.48 -1.86 17.94
C SER A 155 39.51 -2.98 18.03
N GLY A 156 39.63 -3.85 17.01
CA GLY A 156 40.49 -5.03 17.05
C GLY A 156 40.00 -6.13 17.99
N LYS A 157 38.78 -6.01 18.56
CA LYS A 157 38.21 -7.01 19.48
C LYS A 157 37.90 -8.33 18.79
N LEU A 158 37.51 -8.29 17.51
CA LEU A 158 37.33 -9.48 16.66
C LEU A 158 37.82 -9.17 15.24
N ASP A 159 38.31 -10.18 14.54
CA ASP A 159 38.49 -10.17 13.09
C ASP A 159 37.19 -10.59 12.37
N LEU A 160 37.17 -10.49 11.04
CA LEU A 160 35.99 -10.82 10.24
C LEU A 160 35.58 -12.30 10.40
N ARG A 161 36.57 -13.20 10.49
CA ARG A 161 36.31 -14.64 10.69
C ARG A 161 35.60 -14.89 12.01
N ASN A 162 36.10 -14.35 13.12
CA ASN A 162 35.48 -14.53 14.42
C ASN A 162 34.15 -13.79 14.54
N PHE A 163 33.97 -12.65 13.86
CA PHE A 163 32.65 -12.01 13.76
C PHE A 163 31.64 -12.96 13.11
N ILE A 164 32.00 -13.61 12.00
CA ILE A 164 31.13 -14.58 11.34
C ILE A 164 30.83 -15.76 12.27
N LEU A 165 31.85 -16.38 12.87
CA LEU A 165 31.70 -17.57 13.70
C LEU A 165 30.96 -17.32 15.02
N LYS A 166 31.19 -16.17 15.67
CA LYS A 166 30.67 -15.87 17.01
C LYS A 166 29.40 -15.02 17.01
N ILE A 167 29.09 -14.35 15.89
CA ILE A 167 27.92 -13.47 15.77
C ILE A 167 27.00 -13.88 14.62
N VAL A 168 27.48 -13.87 13.38
CA VAL A 168 26.60 -14.13 12.21
C VAL A 168 26.00 -15.53 12.24
N LEU A 169 26.82 -16.57 12.43
CA LEU A 169 26.34 -17.95 12.43
C LEU A 169 25.38 -18.23 13.60
N PRO A 170 25.64 -17.83 14.86
CA PRO A 170 24.68 -18.04 15.93
C PRO A 170 23.38 -17.21 15.77
N VAL A 171 23.46 -15.97 15.25
CA VAL A 171 22.25 -15.19 14.89
C VAL A 171 21.41 -15.94 13.88
N ALA A 172 22.03 -16.40 12.78
CA ALA A 172 21.36 -17.15 11.74
C ALA A 172 20.80 -18.47 12.27
N ALA A 173 21.55 -19.21 13.09
CA ALA A 173 21.11 -20.46 13.67
C ALA A 173 19.85 -20.29 14.52
N VAL A 174 19.81 -19.29 15.42
CA VAL A 174 18.61 -19.01 16.24
C VAL A 174 17.43 -18.61 15.37
N PHE A 175 17.63 -17.69 14.43
CA PHE A 175 16.57 -17.24 13.52
C PHE A 175 16.00 -18.39 12.68
N LEU A 176 16.86 -19.22 12.09
CA LEU A 176 16.46 -20.36 11.26
C LEU A 176 15.81 -21.48 12.08
N THR A 177 16.28 -21.72 13.31
CA THR A 177 15.65 -22.69 14.23
C THR A 177 14.21 -22.28 14.53
N ILE A 178 13.97 -21.02 14.85
CA ILE A 178 12.61 -20.50 15.08
C ILE A 178 11.77 -20.54 13.80
N SER A 179 12.41 -20.33 12.65
CA SER A 179 11.76 -20.34 11.33
C SER A 179 11.53 -21.74 10.76
N THR A 180 12.06 -22.80 11.38
CA THR A 180 12.16 -24.15 10.80
C THR A 180 10.85 -24.68 10.18
N PRO A 181 9.67 -24.52 10.81
CA PRO A 181 8.40 -24.99 10.23
C PRO A 181 8.05 -24.37 8.86
N PHE A 182 8.62 -23.20 8.53
CA PHE A 182 8.30 -22.44 7.32
C PHE A 182 9.42 -22.45 6.29
N LEU A 183 10.55 -23.10 6.59
CA LEU A 183 11.68 -23.24 5.65
C LEU A 183 11.43 -24.28 4.56
N THR A 184 10.29 -24.99 4.60
CA THR A 184 9.83 -25.87 3.51
C THR A 184 9.41 -25.08 2.26
N THR A 185 9.03 -23.81 2.42
CA THR A 185 8.73 -22.87 1.33
C THR A 185 9.48 -21.55 1.55
N PRO A 186 10.83 -21.59 1.42
CA PRO A 186 11.68 -20.50 1.89
C PRO A 186 11.52 -19.23 1.05
N ILE A 187 11.23 -19.36 -0.24
CA ILE A 187 11.08 -18.21 -1.15
C ILE A 187 9.87 -17.36 -0.72
N GLU A 188 8.71 -17.98 -0.53
CA GLU A 188 7.48 -17.34 -0.12
C GLU A 188 7.61 -16.75 1.29
N TYR A 189 8.24 -17.50 2.21
CA TYR A 189 8.53 -17.02 3.55
C TYR A 189 9.38 -15.74 3.54
N PHE A 190 10.53 -15.74 2.85
CA PHE A 190 11.38 -14.55 2.81
C PHE A 190 10.74 -13.40 2.03
N ASN A 191 9.99 -13.68 0.96
CA ASN A 191 9.23 -12.66 0.24
C ASN A 191 8.20 -11.96 1.16
N ALA A 192 7.51 -12.71 2.03
CA ALA A 192 6.60 -12.14 3.01
C ALA A 192 7.33 -11.24 4.03
N LEU A 193 8.51 -11.67 4.53
CA LEU A 193 9.30 -10.86 5.47
C LEU A 193 9.83 -9.55 4.87
N PHE A 194 10.20 -9.56 3.58
CA PHE A 194 10.74 -8.38 2.88
C PHE A 194 9.68 -7.58 2.10
N HIS A 195 8.40 -7.93 2.25
CA HIS A 195 7.27 -7.32 1.55
C HIS A 195 7.15 -5.80 1.79
N HIS A 196 7.58 -5.32 2.95
CA HIS A 196 7.44 -3.92 3.37
C HIS A 196 8.24 -2.89 2.53
N THR A 197 9.03 -3.33 1.55
CA THR A 197 9.83 -2.46 0.67
C THR A 197 9.02 -1.58 -0.29
N LYS A 198 7.72 -1.86 -0.49
CA LYS A 198 6.89 -1.22 -1.52
C LYS A 198 5.79 -0.28 -1.00
N SER A 199 5.68 -0.09 0.32
CA SER A 199 4.62 0.74 0.91
C SER A 199 5.20 1.93 1.67
N VAL A 200 4.42 3.00 1.80
CA VAL A 200 4.80 4.17 2.58
C VAL A 200 4.25 4.03 4.00
N GLY A 201 4.97 4.54 4.99
CA GLY A 201 4.51 4.55 6.38
C GLY A 201 3.74 5.83 6.74
N GLY A 202 2.97 5.78 7.83
CA GLY A 202 2.16 6.92 8.29
C GLY A 202 2.93 7.98 9.09
N PHE A 203 4.21 7.75 9.41
CA PHE A 203 5.00 8.65 10.26
C PHE A 203 6.33 9.00 9.58
N THR A 204 6.24 9.55 8.37
CA THR A 204 7.41 9.92 7.56
C THR A 204 7.12 11.05 6.57
N TYR A 205 8.15 11.82 6.21
CA TYR A 205 8.03 12.85 5.16
C TYR A 205 7.82 12.25 3.76
N TRP A 206 8.11 10.94 3.59
CA TRP A 206 7.85 10.22 2.34
C TRP A 206 6.37 10.17 1.97
N ILE A 207 5.45 10.45 2.90
CA ILE A 207 4.02 10.63 2.59
C ILE A 207 3.82 11.67 1.49
N ALA A 208 4.54 12.80 1.55
CA ALA A 208 4.47 13.83 0.51
C ALA A 208 5.27 13.45 -0.75
N VAL A 209 6.46 12.86 -0.59
CA VAL A 209 7.35 12.57 -1.74
C VAL A 209 6.84 11.43 -2.61
N SER A 210 6.24 10.40 -2.00
CA SER A 210 5.69 9.24 -2.70
C SER A 210 4.52 9.56 -3.62
N THR A 211 3.89 10.73 -3.45
CA THR A 211 2.86 11.23 -4.37
C THR A 211 3.39 11.53 -5.78
N LEU A 212 4.70 11.72 -5.92
CA LEU A 212 5.35 12.11 -7.18
C LEU A 212 6.25 11.04 -7.77
N VAL A 213 6.64 10.06 -6.96
CA VAL A 213 7.67 9.10 -7.33
C VAL A 213 7.15 7.70 -7.06
N ASN A 214 7.17 6.87 -8.09
CA ASN A 214 6.87 5.45 -7.96
C ASN A 214 8.00 4.75 -7.17
N LEU A 215 7.85 4.67 -5.85
CA LEU A 215 8.83 4.05 -4.96
C LEU A 215 9.06 2.56 -5.27
N SER A 216 8.10 1.88 -5.92
CA SER A 216 8.29 0.47 -6.32
C SER A 216 9.37 0.32 -7.39
N SER A 217 9.54 1.33 -8.25
CA SER A 217 10.58 1.38 -9.29
C SER A 217 11.94 1.85 -8.74
N PHE A 218 11.96 2.54 -7.60
CA PHE A 218 13.16 3.20 -7.04
C PHE A 218 13.50 2.78 -5.61
N TRP A 219 13.04 1.60 -5.17
CA TRP A 219 13.21 1.12 -3.79
C TRP A 219 14.67 1.04 -3.34
N TYR A 220 15.61 0.89 -4.28
CA TYR A 220 17.04 0.80 -4.02
C TYR A 220 17.69 2.16 -3.69
N ILE A 221 17.12 3.30 -4.11
CA ILE A 221 17.69 4.63 -3.86
C ILE A 221 17.74 4.95 -2.35
N PRO A 222 16.63 4.83 -1.60
CA PRO A 222 16.64 4.93 -0.14
C PRO A 222 17.69 4.04 0.54
N PHE A 223 17.85 2.81 0.06
CA PHE A 223 18.79 1.85 0.63
C PHE A 223 20.26 2.23 0.38
N ILE A 224 20.58 2.68 -0.82
CA ILE A 224 21.92 3.20 -1.15
C ILE A 224 22.22 4.45 -0.31
N ALA A 225 21.27 5.37 -0.20
CA ALA A 225 21.41 6.56 0.64
C ALA A 225 21.67 6.20 2.11
N PHE A 226 20.90 5.24 2.65
CA PHE A 226 21.10 4.70 4.00
C PHE A 226 22.54 4.23 4.23
N LEU A 227 23.08 3.40 3.32
CA LEU A 227 24.43 2.85 3.44
C LEU A 227 25.50 3.94 3.37
N ILE A 228 25.41 4.85 2.41
CA ILE A 228 26.39 5.95 2.22
C ILE A 228 26.42 6.85 3.45
N ILE A 229 25.26 7.30 3.93
CA ILE A 229 25.16 8.19 5.09
C ILE A 229 25.66 7.48 6.36
N THR A 230 25.29 6.22 6.56
CA THR A 230 25.74 5.43 7.72
C THR A 230 27.27 5.28 7.75
N ILE A 231 27.88 4.92 6.61
CA ILE A 231 29.35 4.78 6.51
C ILE A 231 30.05 6.12 6.75
N TYR A 232 29.50 7.22 6.23
CA TYR A 232 30.00 8.57 6.48
C TYR A 232 30.00 8.90 7.98
N ILE A 233 28.86 8.67 8.66
CA ILE A 233 28.72 8.94 10.10
C ILE A 233 29.69 8.08 10.92
N TYR A 234 29.85 6.79 10.61
CA TYR A 234 30.79 5.91 11.30
C TYR A 234 32.24 6.40 11.23
N ARG A 235 32.64 6.96 10.10
CA ARG A 235 33.97 7.60 9.95
C ARG A 235 34.07 8.84 10.82
N LYS A 236 33.01 9.66 10.85
CA LYS A 236 32.97 10.92 11.61
C LYS A 236 33.00 10.72 13.13
N ILE A 237 32.21 9.78 13.64
CA ILE A 237 32.11 9.45 15.08
C ILE A 237 33.41 8.78 15.58
N GLY A 238 34.16 8.13 14.69
CA GLY A 238 35.32 7.33 15.07
C GLY A 238 34.91 6.01 15.71
N ILE A 239 33.95 5.29 15.10
CA ILE A 239 33.47 4.02 15.64
C ILE A 239 34.65 3.04 15.89
N GLY A 240 34.63 2.34 17.03
CA GLY A 240 35.67 1.39 17.43
C GLY A 240 36.62 1.92 18.51
N LEU A 241 36.60 3.22 18.80
CA LEU A 241 37.47 3.81 19.83
C LEU A 241 37.02 3.51 21.27
N ASP A 242 35.72 3.48 21.52
CA ASP A 242 35.14 3.17 22.84
C ASP A 242 33.68 2.69 22.72
N ASN A 243 33.11 2.33 23.86
CA ASN A 243 31.72 1.86 23.97
C ASN A 243 30.70 2.98 23.73
N ASP A 244 31.01 4.24 24.03
CA ASP A 244 30.07 5.35 23.87
C ASP A 244 29.82 5.62 22.38
N ARG A 245 30.90 5.63 21.59
CA ARG A 245 30.86 5.76 20.13
C ARG A 245 30.18 4.58 19.45
N TYR A 246 30.19 3.40 20.07
CA TYR A 246 29.39 2.26 19.61
C TYR A 246 27.89 2.51 19.80
N ILE A 247 27.48 3.04 20.96
CA ILE A 247 26.08 3.40 21.21
C ILE A 247 25.63 4.52 20.27
N ASP A 248 26.45 5.56 20.07
CA ASP A 248 26.17 6.63 19.11
C ASP A 248 26.04 6.09 17.68
N ALA A 249 26.89 5.13 17.30
CA ALA A 249 26.78 4.45 16.02
C ALA A 249 25.46 3.68 15.90
N CYS A 250 25.08 2.88 16.90
CA CYS A 250 23.78 2.19 16.93
C CYS A 250 22.59 3.14 16.78
N ALA A 251 22.57 4.22 17.56
CA ALA A 251 21.52 5.24 17.49
C ALA A 251 21.48 5.88 16.09
N SER A 252 22.64 6.23 15.53
CA SER A 252 22.74 6.83 14.20
C SER A 252 22.27 5.88 13.09
N THR A 253 22.59 4.58 13.14
CA THR A 253 22.14 3.61 12.14
C THR A 253 20.61 3.56 12.09
N VAL A 254 19.97 3.50 13.26
CA VAL A 254 18.50 3.47 13.32
C VAL A 254 17.92 4.81 12.88
N ALA A 255 18.49 5.94 13.30
CA ALA A 255 18.04 7.26 12.87
C ALA A 255 18.13 7.45 11.34
N VAL A 256 19.25 7.06 10.73
CA VAL A 256 19.45 7.15 9.27
C VAL A 256 18.47 6.22 8.55
N PHE A 257 18.29 4.99 9.03
CA PHE A 257 17.31 4.08 8.45
C PHE A 257 15.90 4.68 8.46
N LEU A 258 15.46 5.25 9.59
CA LEU A 258 14.15 5.90 9.70
C LEU A 258 14.06 7.20 8.90
N ALA A 259 15.18 7.89 8.67
CA ALA A 259 15.23 9.06 7.81
C ALA A 259 15.07 8.69 6.33
N THR A 260 15.77 7.66 5.87
CA THR A 260 15.79 7.31 4.43
C THR A 260 14.67 6.38 4.02
N SER A 261 14.16 5.52 4.91
CA SER A 261 13.14 4.51 4.57
C SER A 261 11.78 5.15 4.27
N PRO A 262 11.13 4.81 3.14
CA PRO A 262 9.76 5.20 2.87
C PRO A 262 8.74 4.51 3.78
N LYS A 263 9.06 3.31 4.29
CA LYS A 263 8.18 2.57 5.20
C LYS A 263 8.55 2.83 6.64
N VAL A 264 8.07 3.94 7.20
CA VAL A 264 8.23 4.25 8.62
C VAL A 264 6.89 4.53 9.28
N ASN A 265 6.51 3.61 10.17
CA ASN A 265 5.37 3.80 11.05
C ASN A 265 5.90 4.19 12.44
N ILE A 266 5.04 4.86 13.22
CA ILE A 266 5.41 5.45 14.51
C ILE A 266 6.03 4.44 15.49
N GLN A 267 5.64 3.15 15.43
CA GLN A 267 6.17 2.11 16.31
C GLN A 267 7.66 1.82 16.15
N TYR A 268 8.23 2.09 14.98
CA TYR A 268 9.67 1.88 14.76
C TYR A 268 10.53 2.85 15.57
N THR A 269 9.95 3.94 16.06
CA THR A 269 10.59 4.88 16.98
C THR A 269 11.04 4.22 18.28
N LEU A 270 10.39 3.13 18.70
CA LEU A 270 10.76 2.37 19.92
C LEU A 270 12.16 1.77 19.84
N THR A 271 12.65 1.44 18.65
CA THR A 271 14.03 0.99 18.47
C THR A 271 15.03 2.13 18.67
N LEU A 272 14.66 3.36 18.30
CA LEU A 272 15.55 4.53 18.37
C LEU A 272 15.63 5.15 19.77
N ILE A 273 14.50 5.27 20.48
CA ILE A 273 14.41 5.96 21.79
C ILE A 273 15.48 5.48 22.79
N PRO A 274 15.60 4.18 23.13
CA PRO A 274 16.56 3.75 24.14
C PRO A 274 18.01 3.95 23.69
N LEU A 275 18.29 3.86 22.37
CA LEU A 275 19.63 4.11 21.82
C LEU A 275 20.01 5.59 21.96
N LEU A 276 19.08 6.52 21.70
CA LEU A 276 19.29 7.95 21.93
C LEU A 276 19.49 8.25 23.42
N LEU A 277 18.70 7.65 24.31
CA LEU A 277 18.84 7.91 25.75
C LEU A 277 20.16 7.36 26.32
N LEU A 278 20.72 6.30 25.74
CA LEU A 278 22.03 5.75 26.11
C LEU A 278 23.21 6.50 25.46
N SER A 279 22.95 7.26 24.39
CA SER A 279 23.97 8.02 23.66
C SER A 279 24.53 9.16 24.51
N LYS A 280 25.86 9.28 24.61
CA LYS A 280 26.49 10.44 25.28
C LYS A 280 26.23 11.74 24.52
N SER A 281 26.20 11.68 23.19
CA SER A 281 25.89 12.82 22.32
C SER A 281 24.52 13.44 22.66
N PHE A 282 23.51 12.62 22.98
CA PHE A 282 22.20 13.09 23.42
C PHE A 282 22.26 13.95 24.68
N TRP A 283 23.07 13.56 25.67
CA TRP A 283 23.19 14.29 26.93
C TRP A 283 24.10 15.51 26.84
N ALA A 284 25.11 15.46 25.96
CA ALA A 284 26.10 16.52 25.77
C ALA A 284 25.56 17.71 24.98
N GLU A 285 24.85 17.47 23.87
CA GLU A 285 24.43 18.54 22.95
C GLU A 285 22.92 18.86 23.07
N LYS A 286 22.59 20.16 23.13
CA LYS A 286 21.19 20.62 23.26
C LYS A 286 20.31 20.26 22.06
N HIS A 287 20.89 20.20 20.87
CA HIS A 287 20.16 19.97 19.61
C HIS A 287 19.52 18.58 19.56
N PHE A 288 20.21 17.54 20.05
CA PHE A 288 19.66 16.18 20.17
C PHE A 288 18.42 16.14 21.07
N LYS A 289 18.49 16.73 22.27
CA LYS A 289 17.36 16.79 23.22
C LYS A 289 16.16 17.52 22.60
N ARG A 290 16.42 18.63 21.93
CA ARG A 290 15.39 19.42 21.24
C ARG A 290 14.71 18.60 20.13
N ASN A 291 15.49 17.95 19.26
CA ASN A 291 14.95 17.11 18.18
C ASN A 291 14.17 15.91 18.74
N PHE A 292 14.61 15.31 19.84
CA PHE A 292 13.87 14.28 20.56
C PHE A 292 12.54 14.79 21.12
N ILE A 293 12.52 15.93 21.82
CA ILE A 293 11.28 16.53 22.35
C ILE A 293 10.30 16.84 21.21
N LEU A 294 10.78 17.40 20.10
CA LEU A 294 9.95 17.67 18.93
C LEU A 294 9.40 16.39 18.30
N LEU A 295 10.20 15.31 18.25
CA LEU A 295 9.75 13.99 17.79
C LEU A 295 8.64 13.43 18.69
N ILE A 296 8.81 13.48 20.01
CA ILE A 296 7.77 13.05 20.97
C ILE A 296 6.51 13.92 20.84
N SER A 297 6.66 15.24 20.71
CA SER A 297 5.53 16.16 20.54
C SER A 297 4.75 15.86 19.26
N SER A 298 5.45 15.59 18.16
CA SER A 298 4.85 15.17 16.88
C SER A 298 4.08 13.86 17.02
N ALA A 299 4.65 12.89 17.74
CA ALA A 299 3.99 11.62 18.01
C ALA A 299 2.71 11.78 18.84
N VAL A 300 2.72 12.64 19.86
CA VAL A 300 1.53 12.93 20.67
C VAL A 300 0.42 13.56 19.82
N LEU A 301 0.75 14.54 18.97
CA LEU A 301 -0.22 15.14 18.03
C LEU A 301 -0.76 14.11 17.04
N TRP A 302 0.10 13.20 16.57
CA TRP A 302 -0.30 12.12 15.68
C TRP A 302 -1.27 11.17 16.36
N PHE A 303 -0.99 10.71 17.59
CA PHE A 303 -1.89 9.84 18.35
C PHE A 303 -3.22 10.54 18.69
N ALA A 304 -3.17 11.79 19.15
CA ALA A 304 -4.37 12.55 19.50
C ALA A 304 -5.30 12.69 18.29
N SER A 305 -4.75 13.10 17.14
CA SER A 305 -5.52 13.19 15.89
C SER A 305 -6.04 11.83 15.42
N SER A 306 -5.23 10.76 15.49
CA SER A 306 -5.70 9.41 15.14
C SER A 306 -6.85 8.93 16.03
N CYS A 307 -6.82 9.21 17.33
CA CYS A 307 -7.91 8.85 18.24
C CYS A 307 -9.20 9.61 17.89
N THR A 308 -9.11 10.89 17.54
CA THR A 308 -10.26 11.69 17.09
C THR A 308 -10.80 11.21 15.75
N ILE A 309 -9.92 10.87 14.79
CA ILE A 309 -10.30 10.32 13.48
C ILE A 309 -11.08 9.01 13.63
N LEU A 310 -10.68 8.18 14.59
CA LEU A 310 -11.32 6.89 14.87
C LEU A 310 -12.50 7.01 15.86
N TYR A 311 -12.79 8.22 16.36
CA TYR A 311 -13.90 8.43 17.28
C TYR A 311 -15.23 8.23 16.54
N GLY A 312 -16.04 7.28 17.02
CA GLY A 312 -17.29 6.89 16.35
C GLY A 312 -17.11 5.94 15.18
N TYR A 313 -15.93 5.33 15.01
CA TYR A 313 -15.74 4.25 14.03
C TYR A 313 -16.68 3.08 14.33
N ASP A 314 -17.59 2.80 13.39
CA ASP A 314 -18.49 1.66 13.50
C ASP A 314 -17.72 0.35 13.24
N LEU A 315 -17.84 -0.57 14.21
CA LEU A 315 -17.20 -1.89 14.17
C LEU A 315 -17.68 -2.75 12.99
N ASN A 316 -18.83 -2.47 12.39
CA ASN A 316 -19.26 -3.12 11.15
C ASN A 316 -18.29 -2.85 9.98
N TYR A 317 -17.50 -1.79 10.08
CA TYR A 317 -16.45 -1.48 9.11
C TYR A 317 -15.12 -2.11 9.50
N LEU A 318 -14.96 -2.86 10.60
CA LEU A 318 -13.68 -3.44 11.00
C LEU A 318 -13.05 -4.28 9.87
N GLY A 319 -11.82 -3.96 9.46
CA GLY A 319 -11.15 -4.57 8.31
C GLY A 319 -11.56 -3.99 6.95
N ARG A 320 -12.51 -3.06 6.94
CA ARG A 320 -12.96 -2.26 5.80
C ARG A 320 -12.59 -0.80 6.08
N LEU A 321 -12.18 -0.06 5.06
CA LEU A 321 -11.94 1.37 5.24
C LEU A 321 -13.29 2.10 5.27
N TYR A 322 -13.43 2.99 6.25
CA TYR A 322 -14.61 3.84 6.45
C TYR A 322 -14.50 5.04 5.50
N ILE A 323 -15.48 5.25 4.63
CA ILE A 323 -15.61 6.53 3.93
C ILE A 323 -16.22 7.48 4.96
N MET A 324 -15.55 8.59 5.25
CA MET A 324 -16.19 9.63 6.04
C MET A 324 -17.37 10.24 5.27
N GLU A 325 -18.49 10.50 5.95
CA GLU A 325 -19.65 11.18 5.33
C GLU A 325 -19.31 12.56 4.74
N SER A 326 -18.19 13.18 5.17
CA SER A 326 -17.68 14.44 4.67
C SER A 326 -16.19 14.34 4.31
N TYR A 327 -15.84 14.60 3.05
CA TYR A 327 -14.46 14.87 2.61
C TYR A 327 -13.99 16.29 2.98
N GLU A 328 -14.78 17.03 3.77
CA GLU A 328 -14.30 18.24 4.40
C GLU A 328 -13.15 17.84 5.32
N LEU A 329 -11.91 18.23 4.97
CA LEU A 329 -10.76 17.95 5.81
C LEU A 329 -10.97 18.62 7.16
N ARG A 330 -11.39 17.81 8.12
CA ARG A 330 -11.47 18.22 9.50
C ARG A 330 -10.03 18.45 10.00
N PRO A 331 -9.82 19.41 10.92
CA PRO A 331 -8.48 19.76 11.41
C PRO A 331 -7.65 18.53 11.87
N GLU A 332 -8.29 17.50 12.41
CA GLU A 332 -7.65 16.26 12.84
C GLU A 332 -6.89 15.53 11.71
N TYR A 333 -7.42 15.45 10.49
CA TYR A 333 -6.72 14.81 9.36
C TYR A 333 -5.48 15.58 8.95
N ILE A 334 -5.59 16.91 8.91
CA ILE A 334 -4.48 17.80 8.60
C ILE A 334 -3.39 17.65 9.67
N ILE A 335 -3.77 17.70 10.95
CA ILE A 335 -2.85 17.53 12.07
C ILE A 335 -2.17 16.16 12.00
N ASN A 336 -2.91 15.09 11.66
CA ASN A 336 -2.35 13.75 11.54
C ASN A 336 -1.27 13.67 10.45
N ILE A 337 -1.56 14.17 9.24
CA ILE A 337 -0.60 14.15 8.13
C ILE A 337 0.61 15.03 8.45
N LEU A 338 0.39 16.27 8.93
CA LEU A 338 1.47 17.20 9.24
C LEU A 338 2.36 16.70 10.37
N SER A 339 1.79 16.10 11.42
CA SER A 339 2.56 15.51 12.52
C SER A 339 3.32 14.25 12.08
N GLY A 340 2.76 13.42 11.19
CA GLY A 340 3.49 12.29 10.60
C GLY A 340 4.69 12.76 9.78
N MET A 341 4.49 13.75 8.90
CA MET A 341 5.55 14.34 8.08
C MET A 341 6.62 15.02 8.94
N PHE A 342 6.21 15.84 9.91
CA PHE A 342 7.14 16.55 10.79
C PHE A 342 7.96 15.56 11.63
N GLY A 343 7.35 14.50 12.16
CA GLY A 343 8.04 13.40 12.82
C GLY A 343 9.12 12.77 11.94
N GLY A 344 8.79 12.49 10.67
CA GLY A 344 9.75 12.04 9.66
C GLY A 344 10.96 12.96 9.50
N THR A 345 10.74 14.27 9.45
CA THR A 345 11.85 15.25 9.35
C THR A 345 12.75 15.25 10.59
N ARG A 346 12.26 14.83 11.76
CA ARG A 346 13.10 14.74 12.97
C ARG A 346 14.09 13.58 12.89
N PHE A 347 13.76 12.49 12.21
CA PHE A 347 14.74 11.42 11.93
C PHE A 347 15.89 11.93 11.04
N VAL A 348 15.57 12.77 10.03
CA VAL A 348 16.58 13.43 9.20
C VAL A 348 17.46 14.35 10.05
N ALA A 349 16.85 15.19 10.89
CA ALA A 349 17.59 16.10 11.76
C ALA A 349 18.53 15.37 12.73
N LEU A 350 18.06 14.30 13.38
CA LEU A 350 18.88 13.47 14.26
C LEU A 350 20.04 12.80 13.50
N SER A 351 19.81 12.36 12.26
CA SER A 351 20.87 11.82 11.40
C SER A 351 21.92 12.87 11.05
N MET A 352 21.49 14.12 10.78
CA MET A 352 22.39 15.26 10.52
C MET A 352 23.17 15.66 11.77
N ASP A 353 22.57 15.59 12.95
CA ASP A 353 23.22 15.86 14.24
C ASP A 353 24.39 14.87 14.43
N PHE A 354 24.17 13.57 14.21
CA PHE A 354 25.25 12.56 14.25
C PHE A 354 26.31 12.75 13.16
N ALA A 355 25.92 13.27 11.99
CA ALA A 355 26.83 13.62 10.90
C ALA A 355 27.64 14.91 11.16
N ASN A 356 27.34 15.64 12.25
CA ASN A 356 27.91 16.94 12.58
C ASN A 356 27.66 18.02 11.49
N PHE A 357 26.55 17.91 10.78
CA PHE A 357 26.11 18.93 9.81
C PHE A 357 25.34 20.05 10.51
N LYS A 358 26.04 20.81 11.36
CA LYS A 358 25.45 21.88 12.21
C LYS A 358 24.81 23.03 11.42
N LYS A 359 25.12 23.20 10.12
CA LYS A 359 24.59 24.28 9.26
C LYS A 359 23.21 24.01 8.65
N LEU A 360 22.70 22.77 8.73
CA LEU A 360 21.42 22.33 8.17
C LEU A 360 20.43 21.96 9.30
N ASP A 361 20.48 22.69 10.41
CA ASP A 361 19.55 22.50 11.53
C ASP A 361 18.12 22.88 11.08
N LEU A 362 17.30 21.88 10.74
CA LEU A 362 15.89 22.02 10.34
C LEU A 362 14.99 22.60 11.44
N VAL A 363 15.52 22.87 12.64
CA VAL A 363 14.82 23.60 13.71
C VAL A 363 15.21 25.07 13.75
N ILE A 364 16.39 25.45 13.26
CA ILE A 364 16.73 26.88 13.12
C ILE A 364 15.89 27.41 11.96
N LEU A 365 15.05 28.39 12.28
CA LEU A 365 14.26 29.22 11.37
C LEU A 365 15.18 30.02 10.42
N ASN A 366 16.03 29.34 9.65
CA ASN A 366 16.61 29.93 8.45
C ASN A 366 15.49 29.99 7.41
N LYS A 367 15.33 31.14 6.74
CA LYS A 367 14.30 31.37 5.72
C LYS A 367 14.17 30.20 4.74
N TRP A 368 15.28 29.56 4.39
CA TRP A 368 15.31 28.40 3.48
C TRP A 368 14.66 27.14 4.04
N ASN A 369 14.80 26.86 5.34
CA ASN A 369 14.18 25.70 5.98
C ASN A 369 12.67 25.90 6.17
N ILE A 370 12.24 27.13 6.44
CA ILE A 370 10.83 27.52 6.48
C ILE A 370 10.24 27.40 5.08
N ILE A 371 10.91 27.95 4.06
CA ILE A 371 10.47 27.85 2.67
C ILE A 371 10.41 26.40 2.22
N LEU A 372 11.41 25.57 2.53
CA LEU A 372 11.42 24.15 2.16
C LEU A 372 10.32 23.37 2.88
N THR A 373 10.15 23.57 4.18
CA THR A 373 9.10 22.90 4.96
C THR A 373 7.72 23.38 4.52
N ALA A 374 7.53 24.68 4.32
CA ALA A 374 6.30 25.27 3.81
C ALA A 374 6.04 24.83 2.36
N ALA A 375 7.06 24.64 1.53
CA ALA A 375 6.92 24.10 0.19
C ALA A 375 6.53 22.62 0.23
N ILE A 376 7.16 21.79 1.05
CA ILE A 376 6.80 20.37 1.22
C ILE A 376 5.38 20.23 1.77
N VAL A 377 5.01 21.06 2.76
CA VAL A 377 3.67 21.09 3.35
C VAL A 377 2.65 21.65 2.35
N ALA A 378 2.88 22.81 1.75
CA ALA A 378 1.97 23.39 0.75
C ALA A 378 1.83 22.48 -0.46
N PHE A 379 2.88 21.79 -0.87
CA PHE A 379 2.84 20.83 -1.96
C PHE A 379 2.07 19.55 -1.57
N GLY A 380 2.35 18.98 -0.40
CA GLY A 380 1.58 17.84 0.12
C GLY A 380 0.10 18.18 0.30
N LEU A 381 -0.18 19.41 0.75
CA LEU A 381 -1.53 19.96 0.79
C LEU A 381 -2.09 20.10 -0.63
N LEU A 382 -1.41 20.69 -1.61
CA LEU A 382 -1.90 20.82 -3.00
C LEU A 382 -2.19 19.46 -3.67
N CYS A 383 -1.45 18.40 -3.33
CA CYS A 383 -1.71 17.06 -3.85
C CYS A 383 -3.03 16.46 -3.36
N ILE A 384 -3.45 16.79 -2.12
CA ILE A 384 -4.61 16.19 -1.42
C ILE A 384 -5.80 17.17 -1.34
N LEU A 385 -5.53 18.47 -1.33
CA LEU A 385 -6.43 19.60 -1.17
C LEU A 385 -6.42 20.45 -2.44
N PRO A 386 -7.19 20.10 -3.48
CA PRO A 386 -7.65 21.12 -4.40
C PRO A 386 -8.56 22.10 -3.64
N THR A 387 -8.96 23.19 -4.30
CA THR A 387 -9.96 24.18 -3.82
C THR A 387 -11.12 23.54 -3.03
N PRO A 388 -11.82 24.26 -2.13
CA PRO A 388 -12.93 23.69 -1.33
C PRO A 388 -13.99 22.88 -2.11
N SER A 389 -14.12 23.13 -3.42
CA SER A 389 -14.95 22.38 -4.37
C SER A 389 -14.42 21.01 -4.81
N GLY A 390 -13.22 20.58 -4.41
CA GLY A 390 -12.62 19.35 -4.93
C GLY A 390 -12.15 19.48 -6.38
N VAL A 391 -12.04 18.34 -7.07
CA VAL A 391 -11.95 18.26 -8.54
C VAL A 391 -13.36 18.40 -9.11
N LYS A 392 -13.59 19.42 -9.93
CA LYS A 392 -14.88 19.73 -10.55
C LYS A 392 -14.93 19.14 -11.94
N LEU A 393 -15.63 18.02 -12.10
CA LEU A 393 -15.93 17.41 -13.39
C LEU A 393 -17.06 18.19 -14.09
N HIS A 394 -17.08 18.20 -15.42
CA HIS A 394 -18.16 18.83 -16.16
C HIS A 394 -19.46 18.04 -16.02
N ASN A 395 -20.61 18.71 -16.15
CA ASN A 395 -21.87 17.99 -16.30
C ASN A 395 -21.89 17.31 -17.67
N ALA A 396 -22.22 16.02 -17.71
CA ALA A 396 -22.22 15.23 -18.92
C ALA A 396 -23.35 14.19 -18.90
N PRO A 397 -23.86 13.78 -20.08
CA PRO A 397 -24.92 12.78 -20.16
C PRO A 397 -24.50 11.42 -19.60
N ILE A 398 -23.29 10.96 -19.88
CA ILE A 398 -22.77 9.66 -19.44
C ILE A 398 -21.68 9.87 -18.38
N ARG A 399 -21.95 9.41 -17.16
CA ARG A 399 -21.05 9.54 -16.01
C ARG A 399 -20.90 8.17 -15.38
N VAL A 400 -19.77 7.53 -15.65
CA VAL A 400 -19.51 6.15 -15.24
C VAL A 400 -18.56 6.14 -14.04
N GLY A 401 -18.91 5.39 -13.00
CA GLY A 401 -18.02 5.04 -11.90
C GLY A 401 -17.55 3.60 -12.00
N ILE A 402 -16.23 3.39 -12.10
CA ILE A 402 -15.63 2.05 -12.05
C ILE A 402 -14.86 1.93 -10.73
N PRO A 403 -15.40 1.33 -9.67
CA PRO A 403 -14.57 0.97 -8.52
C PRO A 403 -13.53 -0.09 -8.92
N GLU A 404 -12.39 -0.19 -8.23
CA GLU A 404 -11.44 -1.29 -8.45
C GLU A 404 -12.13 -2.66 -8.37
N SER A 405 -13.12 -2.79 -7.48
CA SER A 405 -14.05 -3.91 -7.35
C SER A 405 -15.24 -3.50 -6.49
N ALA A 406 -16.30 -4.30 -6.44
CA ALA A 406 -17.44 -4.00 -5.56
C ALA A 406 -16.99 -3.77 -4.10
N ASP A 407 -16.02 -4.56 -3.63
CA ASP A 407 -15.48 -4.44 -2.27
C ASP A 407 -14.74 -3.11 -1.99
N SER A 408 -14.21 -2.44 -3.03
CA SER A 408 -13.54 -1.14 -2.85
C SER A 408 -14.52 0.01 -2.64
N ALA A 409 -15.79 -0.15 -3.00
CA ALA A 409 -16.80 0.92 -2.93
C ALA A 409 -18.00 0.60 -2.03
N PHE A 410 -18.41 -0.66 -1.94
CA PHE A 410 -19.68 -1.07 -1.34
C PHE A 410 -19.50 -2.05 -0.19
N ILE A 411 -20.56 -2.21 0.60
CA ILE A 411 -20.67 -3.23 1.64
C ILE A 411 -21.91 -4.07 1.31
N PRO A 412 -21.80 -5.41 1.22
CA PRO A 412 -22.96 -6.28 1.02
C PRO A 412 -24.07 -5.99 2.02
N ASP A 413 -25.32 -5.97 1.56
CA ASP A 413 -26.54 -5.73 2.34
C ASP A 413 -26.57 -4.39 3.11
N ASN A 414 -25.81 -3.37 2.66
CA ASN A 414 -25.77 -2.03 3.26
C ASN A 414 -26.06 -0.94 2.22
N ASP A 415 -27.32 -0.50 2.20
CA ASP A 415 -27.84 0.58 1.36
C ASP A 415 -27.14 1.93 1.61
N GLY A 416 -26.68 2.18 2.83
CA GLY A 416 -25.88 3.35 3.20
C GLY A 416 -24.59 3.47 2.39
N SER A 417 -23.90 2.37 2.12
CA SER A 417 -22.68 2.35 1.30
C SER A 417 -22.96 2.76 -0.15
N VAL A 418 -24.09 2.36 -0.71
CA VAL A 418 -24.55 2.77 -2.04
C VAL A 418 -24.90 4.26 -2.04
N SER A 419 -25.56 4.75 -0.98
CA SER A 419 -25.96 6.16 -0.86
C SER A 419 -24.75 7.07 -0.80
N GLN A 420 -23.75 6.64 -0.06
CA GLN A 420 -22.49 7.34 0.08
C GLN A 420 -21.70 7.38 -1.23
N PHE A 421 -21.61 6.24 -1.94
CA PHE A 421 -20.96 6.18 -3.24
C PHE A 421 -21.60 7.13 -4.27
N LEU A 422 -22.95 7.09 -4.40
CA LEU A 422 -23.66 7.93 -5.37
C LEU A 422 -23.63 9.42 -4.98
N LYS A 423 -23.69 9.73 -3.68
CA LYS A 423 -23.51 11.11 -3.19
C LYS A 423 -22.11 11.64 -3.54
N HIS A 424 -21.09 10.79 -3.49
CA HIS A 424 -19.70 11.19 -3.72
C HIS A 424 -19.36 11.34 -5.21
N TYR A 425 -19.73 10.36 -6.04
CA TYR A 425 -19.34 10.36 -7.45
C TYR A 425 -20.39 10.95 -8.39
N ASN A 426 -21.67 10.97 -7.98
CA ASN A 426 -22.81 11.45 -8.79
C ASN A 426 -22.78 10.87 -10.22
N VAL A 427 -22.75 9.54 -10.29
CA VAL A 427 -22.71 8.75 -11.53
C VAL A 427 -24.10 8.21 -11.87
N ASN A 428 -24.35 7.99 -13.16
CA ASN A 428 -25.56 7.31 -13.66
C ASN A 428 -25.27 5.92 -14.24
N TYR A 429 -23.99 5.56 -14.31
CA TYR A 429 -23.52 4.20 -14.62
C TYR A 429 -22.52 3.73 -13.58
N VAL A 430 -22.60 2.46 -13.19
CA VAL A 430 -21.61 1.78 -12.36
C VAL A 430 -21.11 0.53 -13.07
N VAL A 431 -19.80 0.31 -13.11
CA VAL A 431 -19.20 -0.90 -13.68
C VAL A 431 -18.74 -1.81 -12.54
N LEU A 432 -19.28 -3.01 -12.45
CA LEU A 432 -18.79 -4.03 -11.53
C LEU A 432 -17.80 -4.94 -12.26
N SER A 433 -16.51 -4.77 -11.95
CA SER A 433 -15.42 -5.40 -12.70
C SER A 433 -14.97 -6.74 -12.13
N PHE A 434 -14.82 -7.73 -13.01
CA PHE A 434 -14.38 -9.08 -12.70
C PHE A 434 -13.30 -9.59 -13.66
N SER A 435 -12.61 -10.66 -13.24
CA SER A 435 -11.65 -11.37 -14.06
C SER A 435 -12.31 -12.07 -15.26
N PRO A 436 -11.52 -12.43 -16.29
CA PRO A 436 -12.04 -13.22 -17.40
C PRO A 436 -12.49 -14.62 -16.97
N ASP A 437 -11.94 -15.15 -15.88
CA ASP A 437 -12.33 -16.46 -15.35
C ASP A 437 -13.73 -16.47 -14.74
N PHE A 438 -14.23 -15.32 -14.26
CA PHE A 438 -15.63 -15.23 -13.87
C PHE A 438 -16.52 -15.62 -15.05
N VAL A 439 -16.23 -15.12 -16.24
CA VAL A 439 -16.95 -15.47 -17.48
C VAL A 439 -16.62 -16.90 -17.91
N ASN A 440 -15.34 -17.28 -17.95
CA ASN A 440 -14.94 -18.59 -18.49
C ASN A 440 -15.47 -19.78 -17.69
N THR A 441 -15.62 -19.61 -16.38
CA THR A 441 -16.04 -20.67 -15.46
C THR A 441 -17.51 -20.57 -15.03
N TYR A 442 -18.24 -19.55 -15.51
CA TYR A 442 -19.67 -19.44 -15.27
C TYR A 442 -20.45 -20.57 -15.94
N GLN A 443 -21.39 -21.15 -15.19
CA GLN A 443 -22.29 -22.19 -15.67
C GLN A 443 -23.74 -21.71 -15.50
N ASP A 444 -24.11 -21.40 -14.25
CA ASP A 444 -25.45 -20.99 -13.84
C ASP A 444 -25.40 -20.11 -12.58
N TYR A 445 -26.55 -19.54 -12.24
CA TYR A 445 -26.69 -18.66 -11.09
C TYR A 445 -26.89 -19.46 -9.80
N GLU A 446 -25.85 -19.49 -8.97
CA GLU A 446 -25.86 -20.12 -7.65
C GLU A 446 -25.73 -19.03 -6.56
N PRO A 447 -26.80 -18.68 -5.82
CA PRO A 447 -26.83 -17.53 -4.91
C PRO A 447 -25.69 -17.49 -3.88
N GLU A 448 -25.28 -18.65 -3.37
CA GLU A 448 -24.27 -18.80 -2.32
C GLU A 448 -22.83 -18.94 -2.84
N ARG A 449 -22.64 -18.95 -4.17
CA ARG A 449 -21.33 -19.11 -4.78
C ARG A 449 -20.48 -17.85 -4.58
N ASP A 450 -19.23 -18.06 -4.15
CA ASP A 450 -18.26 -16.99 -3.90
C ASP A 450 -17.76 -16.39 -5.22
N VAL A 451 -17.80 -15.06 -5.32
CA VAL A 451 -17.33 -14.29 -6.47
C VAL A 451 -16.08 -13.43 -6.14
N THR A 452 -15.71 -13.33 -4.87
CA THR A 452 -14.60 -12.49 -4.37
C THR A 452 -13.28 -12.78 -5.08
N ARG A 453 -13.01 -14.06 -5.40
CA ARG A 453 -11.78 -14.47 -6.08
C ARG A 453 -11.59 -13.83 -7.46
N TYR A 454 -12.68 -13.41 -8.11
CA TYR A 454 -12.65 -12.76 -9.42
C TYR A 454 -12.56 -11.24 -9.34
N MET A 455 -12.57 -10.66 -8.14
CA MET A 455 -12.42 -9.23 -7.91
C MET A 455 -10.94 -8.82 -7.87
N ARG A 456 -10.64 -7.67 -8.49
CA ARG A 456 -9.29 -7.08 -8.52
C ARG A 456 -8.86 -6.55 -7.15
N PHE A 457 -9.76 -5.93 -6.41
CA PHE A 457 -9.52 -5.41 -5.07
C PHE A 457 -10.39 -6.16 -4.05
N LYS A 458 -9.79 -6.49 -2.89
CA LYS A 458 -10.47 -7.22 -1.81
C LYS A 458 -9.85 -6.89 -0.46
N THR A 459 -10.71 -6.65 0.53
CA THR A 459 -10.38 -6.24 1.91
C THR A 459 -10.23 -7.40 2.89
N ALA A 460 -10.56 -8.62 2.46
CA ALA A 460 -10.52 -9.84 3.27
C ALA A 460 -11.46 -9.89 4.50
N ALA A 461 -12.27 -8.86 4.72
CA ALA A 461 -13.20 -8.77 5.85
C ALA A 461 -14.57 -9.40 5.54
N GLY A 462 -14.78 -9.91 4.33
CA GLY A 462 -16.03 -10.56 3.93
C GLY A 462 -15.96 -11.11 2.50
N ARG A 463 -16.56 -12.28 2.29
CA ARG A 463 -16.77 -12.87 0.97
C ARG A 463 -17.99 -12.26 0.32
N TRP A 464 -17.85 -11.86 -0.93
CA TRP A 464 -18.96 -11.54 -1.82
C TRP A 464 -19.51 -12.82 -2.45
N ARG A 465 -20.82 -12.96 -2.45
CA ARG A 465 -21.56 -14.05 -3.10
C ARG A 465 -22.33 -13.52 -4.32
N TYR A 466 -22.82 -14.43 -5.15
CA TYR A 466 -23.63 -14.06 -6.31
C TYR A 466 -24.90 -13.29 -5.93
N ARG A 467 -25.53 -13.66 -4.82
CA ARG A 467 -26.69 -12.92 -4.30
C ARG A 467 -26.35 -11.48 -3.88
N ASP A 468 -25.14 -11.26 -3.35
CA ASP A 468 -24.70 -9.93 -2.87
C ASP A 468 -24.43 -9.00 -4.06
N VAL A 469 -23.87 -9.53 -5.14
CA VAL A 469 -23.73 -8.78 -6.42
C VAL A 469 -25.10 -8.46 -7.01
N LYS A 470 -26.03 -9.42 -7.00
CA LYS A 470 -27.39 -9.20 -7.49
C LYS A 470 -28.13 -8.13 -6.67
N TRP A 471 -28.07 -8.22 -5.34
CA TRP A 471 -28.60 -7.19 -4.44
C TRP A 471 -28.03 -5.81 -4.76
N LEU A 472 -26.72 -5.68 -4.98
CA LEU A 472 -26.10 -4.40 -5.31
C LEU A 472 -26.62 -3.84 -6.64
N ILE A 473 -26.84 -4.69 -7.64
CA ILE A 473 -27.42 -4.29 -8.93
C ILE A 473 -28.85 -3.76 -8.71
N ASP A 474 -29.70 -4.54 -8.02
CA ASP A 474 -31.09 -4.18 -7.75
C ASP A 474 -31.18 -2.85 -6.96
N GLU A 475 -30.28 -2.65 -5.99
CA GLU A 475 -30.21 -1.43 -5.18
C GLU A 475 -29.79 -0.21 -6.02
N LEU A 476 -28.81 -0.34 -6.92
CA LEU A 476 -28.41 0.71 -7.85
C LEU A 476 -29.51 1.05 -8.85
N HIS A 477 -30.19 0.02 -9.38
CA HIS A 477 -31.35 0.18 -10.27
C HIS A 477 -32.49 0.95 -9.61
N SER A 478 -32.79 0.66 -8.34
CA SER A 478 -33.83 1.37 -7.57
C SER A 478 -33.58 2.88 -7.46
N ARG A 479 -32.33 3.31 -7.68
CA ARG A 479 -31.85 4.70 -7.63
C ARG A 479 -31.63 5.31 -9.01
N GLY A 480 -32.06 4.63 -10.07
CA GLY A 480 -31.97 5.10 -11.46
C GLY A 480 -30.56 5.02 -12.05
N VAL A 481 -29.67 4.18 -11.49
CA VAL A 481 -28.30 3.98 -11.96
C VAL A 481 -28.21 2.70 -12.75
N LYS A 482 -27.68 2.75 -13.98
CA LYS A 482 -27.42 1.56 -14.80
C LYS A 482 -26.16 0.84 -14.32
N VAL A 483 -26.14 -0.48 -14.41
CA VAL A 483 -25.02 -1.32 -13.96
C VAL A 483 -24.50 -2.18 -15.11
N LEU A 484 -23.20 -2.05 -15.40
CA LEU A 484 -22.51 -2.78 -16.46
C LEU A 484 -21.63 -3.88 -15.88
N LEU A 485 -21.60 -5.03 -16.55
CA LEU A 485 -20.66 -6.11 -16.27
C LEU A 485 -19.27 -5.74 -16.83
N GLY A 486 -18.36 -5.33 -15.96
CA GLY A 486 -16.98 -5.03 -16.32
C GLY A 486 -16.13 -6.28 -16.37
N ILE A 487 -15.38 -6.48 -17.46
CA ILE A 487 -14.51 -7.66 -17.60
C ILE A 487 -13.12 -7.23 -18.05
N TYR A 488 -12.10 -7.64 -17.28
CA TYR A 488 -10.70 -7.51 -17.68
C TYR A 488 -10.36 -8.54 -18.77
N LEU A 489 -9.94 -8.08 -19.94
CA LEU A 489 -9.58 -8.93 -21.09
C LEU A 489 -8.08 -9.20 -21.15
N ARG A 490 -7.46 -9.36 -19.97
CA ARG A 490 -6.07 -9.77 -19.80
C ARG A 490 -5.90 -10.65 -18.57
N LYS A 491 -4.82 -11.42 -18.56
CA LYS A 491 -4.35 -12.12 -17.37
C LYS A 491 -3.59 -11.14 -16.46
N GLU A 492 -4.24 -10.75 -15.36
CA GLU A 492 -3.65 -9.88 -14.34
C GLU A 492 -2.61 -10.64 -13.50
N LYS A 493 -1.58 -9.93 -13.04
CA LYS A 493 -0.61 -10.47 -12.08
C LYS A 493 -1.07 -10.12 -10.67
N ILE A 494 -0.88 -11.04 -9.72
CA ILE A 494 -1.12 -10.76 -8.31
C ILE A 494 -0.23 -9.56 -7.90
N LYS A 495 -0.87 -8.54 -7.32
CA LYS A 495 -0.24 -7.30 -6.88
C LYS A 495 -0.22 -7.24 -5.37
N TYR A 496 0.91 -6.78 -4.86
CA TYR A 496 1.29 -6.86 -3.46
C TYR A 496 1.49 -5.46 -2.89
N HIS A 497 0.51 -4.58 -3.09
CA HIS A 497 0.57 -3.18 -2.68
C HIS A 497 -0.62 -2.85 -1.78
N TYR A 498 -0.36 -2.43 -0.54
CA TYR A 498 -1.41 -2.24 0.49
C TYR A 498 -2.32 -3.47 0.71
N GLY A 499 -1.80 -4.69 0.53
CA GLY A 499 -2.56 -5.94 0.60
C GLY A 499 -2.14 -6.90 -0.52
N VAL A 500 -2.80 -8.06 -0.60
CA VAL A 500 -2.70 -8.94 -1.78
C VAL A 500 -3.96 -8.73 -2.61
N HIS A 501 -3.76 -8.14 -3.78
CA HIS A 501 -4.79 -7.76 -4.72
C HIS A 501 -4.54 -8.46 -6.07
N GLY A 502 -5.51 -8.36 -6.95
CA GLY A 502 -5.59 -9.11 -8.19
C GLY A 502 -6.59 -10.25 -8.10
N PHE A 503 -6.92 -10.78 -9.26
CA PHE A 503 -8.00 -11.73 -9.44
C PHE A 503 -7.52 -13.08 -9.99
N ALA A 504 -8.33 -14.12 -9.78
CA ALA A 504 -8.06 -15.47 -10.26
C ALA A 504 -8.18 -15.55 -11.79
N VAL A 505 -7.26 -16.31 -12.40
CA VAL A 505 -7.08 -16.54 -13.84
C VAL A 505 -6.57 -17.96 -14.09
N ASP A 506 -7.05 -18.91 -13.30
CA ASP A 506 -6.60 -20.30 -13.32
C ASP A 506 -7.07 -21.01 -14.61
N TRP A 507 -8.30 -20.79 -15.05
CA TRP A 507 -8.79 -21.32 -16.32
C TRP A 507 -8.00 -20.74 -17.49
N VAL A 508 -7.72 -19.43 -17.48
CA VAL A 508 -6.87 -18.80 -18.51
C VAL A 508 -5.44 -19.34 -18.49
N LYS A 509 -4.88 -19.72 -17.32
CA LYS A 509 -3.54 -20.36 -17.27
C LYS A 509 -3.54 -21.74 -17.93
N ASP A 510 -4.65 -22.48 -17.82
CA ASP A 510 -4.79 -23.82 -18.41
C ASP A 510 -5.08 -23.78 -19.92
N HIS A 511 -5.36 -22.59 -20.48
CA HIS A 511 -5.62 -22.36 -21.90
C HIS A 511 -4.64 -21.33 -22.49
N PRO A 512 -3.34 -21.67 -22.64
CA PRO A 512 -2.34 -20.73 -23.15
C PRO A 512 -2.58 -20.29 -24.61
N GLU A 513 -3.38 -21.02 -25.39
CA GLU A 513 -3.70 -20.71 -26.79
C GLU A 513 -4.54 -19.43 -26.98
N ILE A 514 -5.21 -18.96 -25.92
CA ILE A 514 -5.97 -17.71 -25.93
C ILE A 514 -5.14 -16.52 -25.40
N LEU A 515 -3.86 -16.72 -25.04
CA LEU A 515 -3.00 -15.68 -24.49
C LEU A 515 -2.04 -15.12 -25.55
N GLY A 516 -2.11 -13.80 -25.72
CA GLY A 516 -1.21 -13.03 -26.59
C GLY A 516 -0.04 -12.40 -25.85
N SER A 517 0.72 -11.58 -26.58
CA SER A 517 1.78 -10.75 -26.00
C SER A 517 1.20 -9.83 -24.92
N ARG A 518 1.96 -9.59 -23.84
CA ARG A 518 1.50 -8.79 -22.67
C ARG A 518 0.28 -9.37 -21.96
N ASP A 519 0.03 -10.68 -22.11
CA ASP A 519 -1.00 -11.41 -21.39
C ASP A 519 -2.44 -10.96 -21.75
N VAL A 520 -2.66 -10.31 -22.91
CA VAL A 520 -4.01 -9.97 -23.40
C VAL A 520 -4.72 -11.19 -24.00
N LEU A 521 -6.04 -11.22 -23.93
CA LEU A 521 -6.84 -12.32 -24.45
C LEU A 521 -7.10 -12.20 -25.97
N LEU A 522 -6.97 -13.31 -26.68
CA LEU A 522 -7.10 -13.42 -28.14
C LEU A 522 -8.47 -14.00 -28.51
N PHE A 523 -9.46 -13.16 -28.85
CA PHE A 523 -10.80 -13.64 -29.21
C PHE A 523 -10.91 -14.18 -30.65
N ASN A 524 -9.86 -14.05 -31.44
CA ASN A 524 -9.69 -14.75 -32.71
C ASN A 524 -9.10 -16.17 -32.57
N SER A 525 -8.69 -16.58 -31.36
CA SER A 525 -8.23 -17.94 -31.08
C SER A 525 -9.39 -18.94 -30.94
N THR A 526 -9.08 -20.23 -31.08
CA THR A 526 -10.00 -21.33 -30.78
C THR A 526 -9.61 -22.00 -29.46
N VAL A 527 -10.60 -22.40 -28.68
CA VAL A 527 -10.43 -23.12 -27.40
C VAL A 527 -11.00 -24.52 -27.54
N ASN A 528 -10.35 -25.51 -26.90
CA ASN A 528 -10.88 -26.87 -26.82
C ASN A 528 -11.67 -27.07 -25.53
N VAL A 529 -12.98 -27.29 -25.66
CA VAL A 529 -13.86 -27.54 -24.52
C VAL A 529 -14.56 -28.88 -24.73
N ASN A 530 -14.30 -29.83 -23.84
CA ASN A 530 -14.87 -31.18 -23.90
C ASN A 530 -14.65 -31.88 -25.26
N GLY A 531 -13.48 -31.67 -25.88
CA GLY A 531 -13.12 -32.27 -27.17
C GLY A 531 -13.66 -31.53 -28.40
N ARG A 532 -14.31 -30.37 -28.23
CA ARG A 532 -14.80 -29.54 -29.34
C ARG A 532 -13.98 -28.25 -29.45
N HIS A 533 -13.51 -27.96 -30.66
CA HIS A 533 -12.88 -26.69 -30.99
C HIS A 533 -13.95 -25.64 -31.30
N ILE A 534 -13.98 -24.58 -30.51
CA ILE A 534 -14.92 -23.47 -30.62
C ILE A 534 -14.16 -22.15 -30.63
N LEU A 535 -14.64 -21.17 -31.38
CA LEU A 535 -14.06 -19.83 -31.37
C LEU A 535 -14.20 -19.24 -29.97
N TYR A 536 -13.11 -18.71 -29.41
CA TYR A 536 -13.12 -18.20 -28.04
C TYR A 536 -14.11 -17.04 -27.87
N ALA A 537 -14.26 -16.18 -28.89
CA ALA A 537 -15.30 -15.15 -28.93
C ALA A 537 -16.72 -15.71 -28.71
N ASP A 538 -17.05 -16.84 -29.33
CA ASP A 538 -18.38 -17.45 -29.20
C ASP A 538 -18.56 -18.07 -27.82
N TYR A 539 -17.55 -18.79 -27.33
CA TYR A 539 -17.55 -19.38 -25.98
C TYR A 539 -17.74 -18.32 -24.89
N PHE A 540 -16.99 -17.22 -24.99
CA PHE A 540 -16.95 -16.14 -24.00
C PHE A 540 -18.23 -15.30 -24.03
N SER A 541 -18.66 -14.88 -25.22
CA SER A 541 -19.85 -14.03 -25.39
C SER A 541 -21.14 -14.72 -24.94
N MET A 542 -21.29 -16.03 -25.17
CA MET A 542 -22.46 -16.79 -24.71
C MET A 542 -22.58 -16.80 -23.19
N ARG A 543 -21.47 -16.99 -22.47
CA ARG A 543 -21.48 -16.95 -20.99
C ARG A 543 -21.70 -15.55 -20.47
N MET A 544 -21.07 -14.57 -21.09
CA MET A 544 -21.29 -13.17 -20.72
C MET A 544 -22.77 -12.79 -20.87
N LYS A 545 -23.44 -13.24 -21.94
CA LYS A 545 -24.89 -13.07 -22.11
C LYS A 545 -25.70 -13.73 -20.98
N SER A 546 -25.32 -14.94 -20.55
CA SER A 546 -25.98 -15.59 -19.41
C SER A 546 -25.80 -14.79 -18.13
N ILE A 547 -24.58 -14.34 -17.82
CA ILE A 547 -24.30 -13.52 -16.62
C ILE A 547 -25.13 -12.22 -16.64
N VAL A 548 -25.12 -11.50 -17.77
CA VAL A 548 -25.90 -10.27 -17.93
C VAL A 548 -27.37 -10.50 -17.61
N ARG A 549 -27.97 -11.56 -18.17
CA ARG A 549 -29.37 -11.92 -17.91
C ARG A 549 -29.62 -12.35 -16.46
N ASP A 550 -28.78 -13.23 -15.92
CA ASP A 550 -29.05 -13.90 -14.64
C ASP A 550 -28.90 -12.92 -13.46
N PHE A 551 -27.90 -12.03 -13.52
CA PHE A 551 -27.69 -11.00 -12.51
C PHE A 551 -28.57 -9.77 -12.74
N GLY A 552 -28.90 -9.44 -14.00
CA GLY A 552 -29.69 -8.26 -14.36
C GLY A 552 -28.82 -7.05 -14.72
N PHE A 553 -27.66 -7.26 -15.35
CA PHE A 553 -26.85 -6.13 -15.85
C PHE A 553 -27.51 -5.47 -17.07
N ASP A 554 -27.29 -4.17 -17.25
CA ASP A 554 -27.80 -3.38 -18.39
C ASP A 554 -26.91 -3.52 -19.65
N GLY A 555 -25.67 -3.96 -19.46
CA GLY A 555 -24.65 -3.96 -20.49
C GLY A 555 -23.34 -4.58 -20.06
N VAL A 556 -22.34 -4.47 -20.93
CA VAL A 556 -20.98 -4.97 -20.70
C VAL A 556 -19.96 -3.86 -20.89
N TYR A 557 -18.88 -3.91 -20.12
CA TYR A 557 -17.76 -2.99 -20.21
C TYR A 557 -16.46 -3.79 -20.38
N LEU A 558 -15.85 -3.69 -21.56
CA LEU A 558 -14.68 -4.47 -21.94
C LEU A 558 -13.39 -3.70 -21.64
N MET A 559 -12.64 -4.18 -20.65
CA MET A 559 -11.45 -3.52 -20.11
C MET A 559 -10.16 -4.17 -20.59
N ASP A 560 -9.09 -3.39 -20.70
CA ASP A 560 -7.70 -3.88 -20.71
C ASP A 560 -7.33 -4.91 -21.78
N TRP A 561 -8.02 -4.87 -22.92
CA TRP A 561 -7.73 -5.71 -24.09
C TRP A 561 -6.50 -5.25 -24.89
N ASN A 562 -5.91 -4.11 -24.54
CA ASN A 562 -4.83 -3.44 -25.26
C ASN A 562 -3.71 -2.99 -24.32
N ASP A 563 -2.47 -3.03 -24.82
CA ASP A 563 -1.27 -2.51 -24.16
C ASP A 563 -0.40 -1.79 -25.21
N TRP A 564 0.12 -0.62 -24.87
CA TRP A 564 0.92 0.21 -25.77
C TRP A 564 2.17 -0.50 -26.33
N LYS A 565 2.70 -1.50 -25.62
CA LYS A 565 3.89 -2.25 -26.06
C LYS A 565 3.60 -3.33 -27.11
N ILE A 566 2.34 -3.67 -27.33
CA ILE A 566 1.94 -4.59 -28.40
C ILE A 566 2.17 -3.87 -29.74
N LYS A 567 2.67 -4.57 -30.76
CA LYS A 567 2.84 -4.05 -32.12
C LYS A 567 1.98 -4.86 -33.09
N GLY A 568 1.55 -4.26 -34.20
CA GLY A 568 0.74 -4.94 -35.24
C GLY A 568 -0.77 -4.75 -35.06
N ASP A 569 -1.56 -5.62 -35.70
CA ASP A 569 -3.03 -5.55 -35.72
C ASP A 569 -3.64 -6.10 -34.42
N LYS A 570 -3.82 -5.23 -33.44
CA LYS A 570 -4.44 -5.52 -32.14
C LYS A 570 -5.97 -5.62 -32.24
N ILE A 571 -6.58 -4.96 -33.22
CA ILE A 571 -8.04 -4.92 -33.39
C ILE A 571 -8.56 -6.30 -33.75
N SER A 572 -7.79 -7.07 -34.53
CA SER A 572 -8.10 -8.47 -34.85
C SER A 572 -8.37 -9.34 -33.61
N TYR A 573 -7.81 -9.00 -32.46
CA TYR A 573 -7.96 -9.77 -31.22
C TYR A 573 -9.29 -9.54 -30.51
N ILE A 574 -9.90 -8.36 -30.60
CA ILE A 574 -11.15 -8.04 -29.89
C ILE A 574 -12.37 -7.99 -30.81
N LEU A 575 -12.16 -7.70 -32.10
CA LEU A 575 -13.26 -7.50 -33.06
C LEU A 575 -14.24 -8.70 -33.16
N PRO A 576 -13.80 -9.98 -33.11
CA PRO A 576 -14.72 -11.11 -33.09
C PRO A 576 -15.69 -11.08 -31.90
N LEU A 577 -15.21 -10.70 -30.71
CA LEU A 577 -16.04 -10.59 -29.52
C LEU A 577 -17.07 -9.47 -29.67
N LEU A 578 -16.66 -8.27 -30.10
CA LEU A 578 -17.56 -7.12 -30.29
C LEU A 578 -18.68 -7.45 -31.29
N LYS A 579 -18.33 -8.05 -32.44
CA LYS A 579 -19.31 -8.45 -33.46
C LYS A 579 -20.35 -9.43 -32.90
N ARG A 580 -19.89 -10.39 -32.09
CA ARG A 580 -20.77 -11.42 -31.51
C ARG A 580 -21.71 -10.83 -30.45
N LEU A 581 -21.22 -9.92 -29.62
CA LEU A 581 -22.03 -9.20 -28.64
C LEU A 581 -23.08 -8.31 -29.30
N LYS A 582 -22.66 -7.56 -30.34
CA LYS A 582 -23.58 -6.72 -31.13
C LYS A 582 -24.71 -7.54 -31.76
N SER A 583 -24.45 -8.79 -32.16
CA SER A 583 -25.47 -9.68 -32.70
C SER A 583 -26.56 -10.10 -31.70
N PHE A 584 -26.34 -9.92 -30.40
CA PHE A 584 -27.34 -10.20 -29.36
C PHE A 584 -28.32 -9.04 -29.13
N GLY A 585 -27.99 -7.82 -29.57
CA GLY A 585 -28.90 -6.69 -29.78
C GLY A 585 -29.67 -6.13 -28.57
N SER A 586 -29.32 -6.51 -27.34
CA SER A 586 -30.13 -6.23 -26.13
C SER A 586 -29.37 -5.60 -24.96
N SER A 587 -28.08 -5.36 -25.11
CA SER A 587 -27.22 -4.90 -24.01
C SER A 587 -26.24 -3.85 -24.53
N GLU A 588 -26.05 -2.76 -23.78
CA GLU A 588 -25.10 -1.70 -24.14
C GLU A 588 -23.67 -2.24 -24.07
N ILE A 589 -22.84 -1.91 -25.07
CA ILE A 589 -21.45 -2.36 -25.18
C ILE A 589 -20.53 -1.16 -25.02
N PHE A 590 -19.82 -1.13 -23.90
CA PHE A 590 -18.73 -0.21 -23.64
C PHE A 590 -17.40 -0.92 -23.89
N VAL A 591 -16.47 -0.26 -24.57
CA VAL A 591 -15.12 -0.80 -24.79
C VAL A 591 -14.07 0.27 -24.54
N GLU A 592 -12.99 -0.10 -23.85
CA GLU A 592 -11.85 0.80 -23.71
C GLU A 592 -11.19 1.05 -25.07
N GLY A 593 -10.74 2.27 -25.30
CA GLY A 593 -10.00 2.67 -26.50
C GLY A 593 -8.61 2.06 -26.53
N VAL A 594 -7.94 2.21 -27.67
CA VAL A 594 -6.55 1.79 -27.84
C VAL A 594 -5.64 2.55 -26.88
N ASP A 595 -4.67 1.86 -26.30
CA ASP A 595 -3.66 2.45 -25.42
C ASP A 595 -2.58 3.20 -26.23
N SER A 596 -3.01 4.20 -26.99
CA SER A 596 -2.17 4.98 -27.91
C SER A 596 -2.71 6.41 -28.07
N THR A 597 -1.80 7.32 -28.38
CA THR A 597 -2.05 8.72 -28.76
C THR A 597 -1.89 8.95 -30.28
N ASN A 598 -1.87 7.90 -31.09
CA ASN A 598 -1.73 8.04 -32.56
C ASN A 598 -2.55 7.06 -33.40
N ASP A 599 -3.36 6.19 -32.79
CA ASP A 599 -4.09 5.14 -33.50
C ASP A 599 -5.57 5.49 -33.72
N VAL A 600 -5.81 6.47 -34.58
CA VAL A 600 -7.16 6.98 -34.88
C VAL A 600 -8.03 5.90 -35.53
N ASN A 601 -7.47 5.16 -36.50
CA ASN A 601 -8.20 4.16 -37.27
C ASN A 601 -8.79 3.05 -36.40
N SER A 602 -7.99 2.51 -35.47
CA SER A 602 -8.47 1.49 -34.54
C SER A 602 -9.61 2.00 -33.66
N THR A 603 -9.54 3.26 -33.19
CA THR A 603 -10.64 3.88 -32.43
C THR A 603 -11.91 4.02 -33.26
N LEU A 604 -11.80 4.44 -34.52
CA LEU A 604 -12.97 4.51 -35.43
C LEU A 604 -13.57 3.11 -35.70
N ILE A 605 -12.76 2.06 -35.74
CA ILE A 605 -13.26 0.68 -35.85
C ILE A 605 -14.04 0.28 -34.60
N LEU A 606 -13.57 0.64 -33.40
CA LEU A 606 -14.28 0.38 -32.15
C LEU A 606 -15.62 1.11 -32.11
N MET A 607 -15.67 2.38 -32.51
CA MET A 607 -16.90 3.19 -32.56
C MET A 607 -17.99 2.55 -33.44
N LYS A 608 -17.61 1.80 -34.49
CA LYS A 608 -18.56 1.08 -35.35
C LYS A 608 -19.11 -0.21 -34.73
N ASN A 609 -18.44 -0.76 -33.73
CA ASN A 609 -18.70 -2.09 -33.19
C ASN A 609 -19.08 -2.11 -31.70
N ALA A 610 -19.15 -0.94 -31.06
CA ALA A 610 -19.58 -0.75 -29.68
C ALA A 610 -20.50 0.47 -29.58
N ASP A 611 -21.33 0.54 -28.54
CA ASP A 611 -22.21 1.68 -28.29
C ASP A 611 -21.42 2.84 -27.69
N TYR A 612 -20.40 2.57 -26.88
CA TYR A 612 -19.52 3.59 -26.31
C TYR A 612 -18.05 3.17 -26.36
N VAL A 613 -17.17 4.12 -26.71
CA VAL A 613 -15.71 3.95 -26.65
C VAL A 613 -15.13 4.87 -25.60
N VAL A 614 -14.35 4.29 -24.68
CA VAL A 614 -13.74 5.00 -23.55
C VAL A 614 -12.25 5.17 -23.75
N LEU A 615 -11.82 6.39 -24.08
CA LEU A 615 -10.43 6.71 -24.35
C LEU A 615 -9.56 6.59 -23.10
N LYS A 616 -8.38 5.95 -23.23
CA LYS A 616 -7.38 5.81 -22.15
C LYS A 616 -6.57 7.10 -21.96
N THR A 617 -7.18 8.11 -21.34
CA THR A 617 -6.60 9.43 -21.11
C THR A 617 -5.97 9.55 -19.71
N ALA A 618 -4.73 9.07 -19.55
CA ALA A 618 -4.00 9.10 -18.26
C ALA A 618 -2.60 9.74 -18.36
N PRO A 619 -2.44 10.98 -18.86
CA PRO A 619 -1.14 11.57 -19.16
C PRO A 619 -0.21 11.65 -17.95
N TRP A 620 -0.70 12.11 -16.79
CA TRP A 620 0.06 12.14 -15.55
C TRP A 620 0.57 10.75 -15.17
N VAL A 621 -0.35 9.79 -15.05
CA VAL A 621 -0.04 8.42 -14.64
C VAL A 621 0.96 7.78 -15.61
N ASN A 622 0.72 7.93 -16.91
CA ASN A 622 1.56 7.37 -17.97
C ASN A 622 2.99 7.94 -17.97
N ARG A 623 3.15 9.25 -17.72
CA ARG A 623 4.47 9.91 -17.72
C ARG A 623 5.23 9.73 -16.40
N ILE A 624 4.54 9.91 -15.28
CA ILE A 624 5.17 9.98 -13.96
C ILE A 624 5.26 8.59 -13.33
N TYR A 625 4.18 7.82 -13.34
CA TYR A 625 4.14 6.53 -12.65
C TYR A 625 4.64 5.37 -13.51
N TYR A 626 4.12 5.24 -14.74
CA TYR A 626 4.53 4.16 -15.66
C TYR A 626 5.78 4.50 -16.48
N VAL A 627 6.22 5.76 -16.49
CA VAL A 627 7.42 6.25 -17.20
C VAL A 627 7.45 5.72 -18.63
N ARG A 628 6.33 5.92 -19.34
CA ARG A 628 6.17 5.49 -20.73
C ARG A 628 7.20 6.16 -21.63
N THR A 629 7.70 5.39 -22.60
CA THR A 629 8.73 5.85 -23.55
C THR A 629 8.13 6.49 -24.80
N ASP A 630 6.85 6.29 -25.05
CA ASP A 630 6.08 6.91 -26.12
C ASP A 630 5.46 8.26 -25.68
N ASP A 631 5.06 9.10 -26.64
CA ASP A 631 4.54 10.44 -26.36
C ASP A 631 3.09 10.41 -25.86
N VAL A 632 2.96 10.40 -24.54
CA VAL A 632 1.71 10.49 -23.77
C VAL A 632 1.52 11.86 -23.13
N SER A 633 2.07 12.92 -23.72
CA SER A 633 1.84 14.29 -23.25
C SER A 633 0.40 14.74 -23.47
N MET A 634 -0.07 15.71 -22.68
CA MET A 634 -1.37 16.34 -22.89
C MET A 634 -1.54 16.88 -24.31
N ASP A 635 -0.48 17.39 -24.93
CA ASP A 635 -0.55 17.90 -26.30
C ASP A 635 -0.63 16.77 -27.34
N SER A 636 -0.04 15.61 -27.07
CA SER A 636 -0.25 14.40 -27.89
C SER A 636 -1.70 13.91 -27.80
N TYR A 637 -2.26 13.82 -26.58
CA TYR A 637 -3.67 13.51 -26.39
C TYR A 637 -4.59 14.50 -27.10
N ARG A 638 -4.33 15.80 -27.01
CA ARG A 638 -5.13 16.82 -27.73
C ARG A 638 -5.13 16.60 -29.24
N ARG A 639 -3.94 16.42 -29.85
CA ARG A 639 -3.83 16.18 -31.30
C ARG A 639 -4.56 14.92 -31.73
N TYR A 640 -4.37 13.84 -30.99
CA TYR A 640 -5.05 12.57 -31.21
C TYR A 640 -6.57 12.71 -31.17
N LEU A 641 -7.08 13.36 -30.14
CA LEU A 641 -8.51 13.56 -29.93
C LEU A 641 -9.13 14.46 -30.99
N SER A 642 -8.46 15.54 -31.38
CA SER A 642 -8.91 16.39 -32.49
C SER A 642 -9.06 15.58 -33.78
N GLN A 643 -8.08 14.74 -34.11
CA GLN A 643 -8.15 13.88 -35.31
C GLN A 643 -9.28 12.84 -35.21
N VAL A 644 -9.52 12.24 -34.05
CA VAL A 644 -10.66 11.33 -33.85
C VAL A 644 -11.97 12.08 -34.06
N LEU A 645 -12.16 13.24 -33.41
CA LEU A 645 -13.39 14.03 -33.49
C LEU A 645 -13.68 14.56 -34.90
N GLU A 646 -12.65 14.92 -35.68
CA GLU A 646 -12.79 15.33 -37.09
C GLU A 646 -13.39 14.24 -37.98
N ASN A 647 -13.25 12.96 -37.59
CA ASN A 647 -13.75 11.81 -38.33
C ASN A 647 -15.09 11.27 -37.80
N LEU A 648 -15.68 11.89 -36.77
CA LEU A 648 -16.94 11.47 -36.16
C LEU A 648 -18.04 12.51 -36.42
N SER A 649 -19.24 12.03 -36.73
CA SER A 649 -20.46 12.84 -36.76
C SER A 649 -20.85 13.33 -35.35
N GLU A 650 -21.73 14.34 -35.26
CA GLU A 650 -22.20 14.87 -33.97
C GLU A 650 -22.85 13.80 -33.07
N ASP A 651 -23.59 12.87 -33.67
CA ASP A 651 -24.17 11.74 -32.94
C ASP A 651 -23.10 10.77 -32.41
N GLU A 652 -22.14 10.38 -33.26
CA GLU A 652 -21.02 9.52 -32.85
C GLU A 652 -20.13 10.18 -31.77
N ARG A 653 -19.99 11.51 -31.76
CA ARG A 653 -19.27 12.24 -30.71
C ARG A 653 -19.93 12.09 -29.34
N GLY A 654 -21.25 11.88 -29.28
CA GLY A 654 -22.00 11.58 -28.05
C GLY A 654 -21.65 10.23 -27.43
N HIS A 655 -21.10 9.31 -28.24
CA HIS A 655 -20.73 7.96 -27.85
C HIS A 655 -19.25 7.81 -27.45
N LEU A 656 -18.48 8.89 -27.56
CA LEU A 656 -17.06 8.94 -27.18
C LEU A 656 -16.89 9.50 -25.76
N LEU A 657 -16.25 8.72 -24.88
CA LEU A 657 -16.00 9.08 -23.49
C LEU A 657 -14.49 9.17 -23.22
N TYR A 658 -14.09 9.94 -22.20
CA TYR A 658 -12.70 9.99 -21.73
C TYR A 658 -12.55 9.41 -20.32
N GLY A 659 -11.39 8.81 -20.06
CA GLY A 659 -11.04 8.29 -18.74
C GLY A 659 -10.55 9.39 -17.79
N VAL A 660 -11.02 9.34 -16.54
CA VAL A 660 -10.63 10.18 -15.41
C VAL A 660 -9.96 9.27 -14.39
N TYR A 661 -8.63 9.30 -14.33
CA TYR A 661 -7.84 8.38 -13.53
C TYR A 661 -7.52 9.00 -12.17
N VAL A 662 -8.24 8.58 -11.12
CA VAL A 662 -8.18 9.24 -9.81
C VAL A 662 -7.12 8.65 -8.89
N PHE A 663 -7.33 7.43 -8.40
CA PHE A 663 -6.43 6.73 -7.50
C PHE A 663 -6.62 5.24 -7.66
N ASP A 664 -5.55 4.52 -8.00
CA ASP A 664 -5.54 3.06 -8.01
C ASP A 664 -4.90 2.54 -6.72
N TYR A 665 -5.71 2.02 -5.81
CA TYR A 665 -5.19 1.45 -4.56
C TYR A 665 -4.31 0.22 -4.80
N VAL A 666 -4.66 -0.59 -5.79
CA VAL A 666 -3.98 -1.86 -6.11
C VAL A 666 -2.60 -1.62 -6.73
N ASP A 667 -2.47 -0.58 -7.56
CA ASP A 667 -1.18 -0.21 -8.15
C ASP A 667 -0.42 0.82 -7.30
N GLY A 668 -1.11 1.56 -6.43
CA GLY A 668 -0.49 2.51 -5.51
C GLY A 668 -0.20 3.89 -6.10
N TRP A 669 -0.84 4.25 -7.20
CA TRP A 669 -0.68 5.57 -7.82
C TRP A 669 -1.95 6.37 -7.72
N PHE A 670 -1.84 7.69 -7.56
CA PHE A 670 -2.96 8.62 -7.73
C PHE A 670 -2.56 9.81 -8.58
N THR A 671 -3.54 10.45 -9.20
CA THR A 671 -3.36 11.72 -9.90
C THR A 671 -3.63 12.85 -8.91
N PRO A 672 -2.67 13.76 -8.65
CA PRO A 672 -2.89 14.91 -7.79
C PRO A 672 -4.10 15.72 -8.26
N ALA A 673 -4.91 16.20 -7.32
CA ALA A 673 -6.19 16.80 -7.67
C ALA A 673 -6.08 18.01 -8.62
N PHE A 674 -5.06 18.87 -8.45
CA PHE A 674 -4.83 20.01 -9.34
C PHE A 674 -4.49 19.56 -10.77
N GLU A 675 -3.77 18.44 -10.91
CA GLU A 675 -3.39 17.89 -12.20
C GLU A 675 -4.60 17.23 -12.86
N LEU A 676 -5.38 16.47 -12.08
CA LEU A 676 -6.62 15.87 -12.57
C LEU A 676 -7.59 16.94 -13.09
N GLN A 677 -7.74 18.06 -12.37
CA GLN A 677 -8.54 19.20 -12.84
C GLN A 677 -8.03 19.72 -14.19
N ARG A 678 -6.71 19.89 -14.32
CA ARG A 678 -6.06 20.37 -15.55
C ARG A 678 -6.29 19.41 -16.72
N GLU A 679 -6.21 18.11 -16.49
CA GLU A 679 -6.46 17.07 -17.50
C GLU A 679 -7.93 17.08 -17.94
N VAL A 680 -8.87 17.07 -16.99
CA VAL A 680 -10.32 17.07 -17.27
C VAL A 680 -10.74 18.32 -18.05
N ASP A 681 -10.30 19.50 -17.62
CA ASP A 681 -10.59 20.76 -18.32
C ASP A 681 -10.04 20.75 -19.75
N ALA A 682 -8.84 20.20 -19.93
CA ALA A 682 -8.20 20.15 -21.23
C ALA A 682 -8.93 19.19 -22.19
N LEU A 683 -9.33 18.01 -21.71
CA LEU A 683 -10.09 17.04 -22.51
C LEU A 683 -11.47 17.59 -22.89
N TYR A 684 -12.15 18.26 -21.96
CA TYR A 684 -13.40 18.94 -22.24
C TYR A 684 -13.21 20.08 -23.25
N ARG A 685 -12.15 20.88 -23.18
CA ARG A 685 -11.91 21.95 -24.18
C ARG A 685 -11.68 21.43 -25.60
N VAL A 686 -11.18 20.20 -25.77
CA VAL A 686 -10.98 19.58 -27.10
C VAL A 686 -12.30 19.23 -27.79
N GLY A 687 -13.38 19.02 -27.02
CA GLY A 687 -14.72 18.78 -27.58
C GLY A 687 -15.34 17.41 -27.26
N VAL A 688 -14.73 16.61 -26.38
CA VAL A 688 -15.37 15.37 -25.90
C VAL A 688 -16.52 15.75 -24.97
N ARG A 689 -17.76 15.51 -25.41
CA ARG A 689 -19.01 15.92 -24.73
C ARG A 689 -19.90 14.75 -24.32
N GLY A 690 -19.68 13.54 -24.85
CA GLY A 690 -20.46 12.34 -24.50
C GLY A 690 -20.40 12.00 -23.01
N GLY A 691 -19.23 12.20 -22.41
CA GLY A 691 -19.03 12.08 -20.96
C GLY A 691 -17.70 11.47 -20.57
N TYR A 692 -17.68 10.83 -19.40
CA TYR A 692 -16.44 10.35 -18.80
C TYR A 692 -16.62 9.13 -17.91
N VAL A 693 -15.48 8.48 -17.66
CA VAL A 693 -15.37 7.31 -16.81
C VAL A 693 -14.37 7.57 -15.68
N ILE A 694 -14.85 7.56 -14.44
CA ILE A 694 -14.03 7.70 -13.23
C ILE A 694 -13.44 6.33 -12.90
N TYR A 695 -12.18 6.11 -13.25
CA TYR A 695 -11.46 4.88 -12.98
C TYR A 695 -11.00 4.83 -11.54
N TYR A 696 -11.37 3.75 -10.86
CA TYR A 696 -11.08 3.47 -9.45
C TYR A 696 -11.80 4.43 -8.50
N SER A 697 -13.11 4.56 -8.74
CA SER A 697 -14.05 5.28 -7.87
C SER A 697 -14.27 4.55 -6.54
N SER A 698 -13.23 4.40 -5.73
CA SER A 698 -13.31 3.73 -4.44
C SER A 698 -13.35 4.66 -3.25
N ARG A 699 -13.67 4.06 -2.10
CA ARG A 699 -13.56 4.71 -0.79
C ARG A 699 -12.20 5.31 -0.47
N TYR A 700 -11.16 4.96 -1.24
CA TYR A 700 -9.79 5.35 -0.98
C TYR A 700 -9.35 6.61 -1.72
N VAL A 701 -10.17 7.15 -2.63
CA VAL A 701 -9.83 8.39 -3.35
C VAL A 701 -9.60 9.52 -2.33
N PRO A 702 -8.42 10.17 -2.31
CA PRO A 702 -8.03 11.04 -1.19
C PRO A 702 -8.58 12.47 -1.27
N TYR A 703 -9.42 12.78 -2.26
CA TYR A 703 -9.98 14.12 -2.47
C TYR A 703 -11.43 14.07 -2.96
N LYS A 704 -12.14 15.17 -2.71
CA LYS A 704 -13.53 15.37 -3.15
C LYS A 704 -13.61 15.50 -4.66
N ILE A 705 -14.59 14.84 -5.27
CA ILE A 705 -14.99 15.06 -6.67
C ILE A 705 -16.37 15.71 -6.65
N THR A 706 -16.57 16.75 -7.46
CA THR A 706 -17.85 17.41 -7.64
C THR A 706 -18.19 17.51 -9.11
N ILE A 707 -19.47 17.69 -9.40
CA ILE A 707 -19.94 17.95 -10.76
C ILE A 707 -20.30 19.42 -10.85
N GLY A 708 -19.77 20.08 -11.88
CA GLY A 708 -20.10 21.45 -12.17
C GLY A 708 -21.56 21.59 -12.55
N GLY A 709 -22.22 22.57 -11.92
CA GLY A 709 -23.52 23.06 -12.35
C GLY A 709 -23.49 23.69 -13.73
#